data_AF-A0A7C2SI82-F1
#
_entry.id   AF-A0A7C2SI82-F1
#
_cell.length_a   1.000
_cell.length_b   1.000
_cell.length_c   1.000
_cell.angle_alpha   90.00
_cell.angle_beta   90.00
_cell.angle_gamma   90.00
#
_symmetry.space_group_name_H-M   'P 1'
#
loop_
_entity.id
_entity.type
_entity.pdbx_description
1 polymer ?
#
loop_
_entity_poly.entity_id
_entity_poly.type
_entity_poly.pdbx_seq_one_letter_code
_entity_poly.pdbx_strand_id
1 'polypeptide(L)'
;MRALLLALGVLLPAAPFAVRAAPLAPGDLVVQGTPEGESEAGLYRVDAATGAFELLAGGAFRDHAVDPVGILFAIEDGTVVRIDPATGEKTPVPGGDDLGTLEGIAVDRGGLLWIARIEPGGKPFGTDVEILSLDPITGASAIVASGGMLSGVNAQTHPLDLEIAPDGAPLLLVTGVVQGSTGTVLRIDPDDGSAAVVGEEPFDLLALAVGLGLAPDGALVYTADGGILCDCVAVIDPVTGAITGGSLAFIVDGMYAGSAVAADIAVGADGQVWLLAWSTAFGATPAPGLFRWNVNPVVEEGGGPFLALATDALADVQAVHAICGDATVAAPEECDEGDVAPGDGCAPGCLLEACGNDRLDFGEACDDGNLVSGDGCDEDCSETACGNGIQTEGELCDDGNLESGDGCDANCTPTGCGNGVRTEGEACDDGNDVEDDGCDAMCAADFGAQTLAQRRCIAAVNAGVGDVAWTRARLNERCLAAAIRGELGADPAAFDACLAADRHEKLLRALHELARLEESQCDADELPELALGPDRLAGGPAAQVLPGDLVRDLFGAPPMAATKDDRRAARCQRKVLRQANKLHAAVWDELVAATLAKLAGRGSAPAESDAELAAHVAQAAAGSRVVGKAAARLHERTADVCRNVPALGPLFPGCEPADATALAECADRLARCRACLLLGGADPGVALDCDLFDDQLDDDTCPPAR
;
A
#
# COMPACT_ATOMS: atom_id res chain seq x y z
N MET A 1 -34.04 20.06 21.06
CA MET A 1 -34.87 19.11 20.27
C MET A 1 -34.59 17.63 20.56
N ARG A 2 -33.35 17.22 20.93
CA ARG A 2 -33.03 15.82 21.31
C ARG A 2 -33.79 15.26 22.53
N ALA A 3 -34.24 16.11 23.47
CA ALA A 3 -35.03 15.66 24.63
C ALA A 3 -36.51 15.35 24.31
N LEU A 4 -37.03 15.74 23.13
CA LEU A 4 -38.44 15.52 22.75
C LEU A 4 -38.66 14.20 21.97
N LEU A 5 -37.59 13.59 21.44
CA LEU A 5 -37.68 12.37 20.61
C LEU A 5 -37.64 11.06 21.42
N LEU A 6 -37.16 11.08 22.67
CA LEU A 6 -37.11 9.90 23.55
C LEU A 6 -38.48 9.51 24.15
N ALA A 7 -39.52 10.33 23.98
CA ALA A 7 -40.84 10.11 24.58
C ALA A 7 -41.85 9.39 23.65
N LEU A 8 -41.51 9.08 22.41
CA LEU A 8 -42.46 8.57 21.40
C LEU A 8 -42.36 7.08 21.04
N GLY A 9 -41.50 6.30 21.70
CA GLY A 9 -41.53 4.83 21.56
C GLY A 9 -41.42 4.32 20.11
N VAL A 10 -40.74 5.07 19.24
CA VAL A 10 -40.45 4.65 17.87
C VAL A 10 -39.23 3.75 17.92
N LEU A 11 -39.45 2.44 17.97
CA LEU A 11 -38.45 1.43 17.63
C LEU A 11 -38.04 1.68 16.17
N LEU A 12 -36.90 2.35 15.97
CA LEU A 12 -36.18 2.28 14.71
C LEU A 12 -35.74 0.82 14.52
N PRO A 13 -36.06 0.17 13.39
CA PRO A 13 -35.57 -1.17 13.13
C PRO A 13 -34.05 -1.10 13.06
N ALA A 14 -33.38 -1.95 13.83
CA ALA A 14 -31.97 -2.27 13.59
C ALA A 14 -31.85 -2.68 12.13
N ALA A 15 -31.16 -1.88 11.33
CA ALA A 15 -30.80 -2.29 9.99
C ALA A 15 -29.85 -3.49 10.13
N PRO A 16 -30.14 -4.66 9.53
CA PRO A 16 -29.15 -5.70 9.42
C PRO A 16 -28.30 -5.34 8.21
N PHE A 17 -27.23 -4.60 8.43
CA PHE A 17 -26.16 -4.54 7.43
C PHE A 17 -25.16 -5.64 7.78
N ALA A 18 -25.26 -6.73 7.02
CA ALA A 18 -24.13 -7.59 6.78
C ALA A 18 -23.06 -6.73 6.07
N VAL A 19 -22.12 -6.19 6.84
CA VAL A 19 -20.87 -5.69 6.28
C VAL A 19 -20.08 -6.91 5.90
N ARG A 20 -19.78 -7.02 4.60
CA ARG A 20 -18.93 -8.07 4.07
C ARG A 20 -17.52 -7.77 4.57
N ALA A 21 -16.98 -8.68 5.38
CA ALA A 21 -15.61 -8.64 5.89
C ALA A 21 -14.58 -8.37 4.78
N ALA A 22 -13.70 -7.40 4.99
CA ALA A 22 -12.56 -7.13 4.11
C ALA A 22 -11.24 -7.39 4.87
N PRO A 23 -10.32 -8.21 4.33
CA PRO A 23 -8.95 -8.30 4.83
C PRO A 23 -8.24 -6.95 4.75
N LEU A 24 -7.17 -6.75 5.52
CA LEU A 24 -6.38 -5.51 5.43
C LEU A 24 -5.76 -5.43 4.04
N ALA A 25 -5.97 -4.31 3.36
CA ALA A 25 -5.29 -3.96 2.12
C ALA A 25 -3.99 -3.21 2.43
N PRO A 26 -3.01 -3.21 1.52
CA PRO A 26 -1.84 -2.35 1.64
C PRO A 26 -2.27 -0.88 1.67
N GLY A 27 -1.72 -0.13 2.62
CA GLY A 27 -2.14 1.24 2.90
C GLY A 27 -3.36 1.36 3.83
N ASP A 28 -3.97 0.24 4.25
CA ASP A 28 -4.90 0.28 5.39
C ASP A 28 -4.13 0.69 6.64
N LEU A 29 -4.57 1.78 7.24
CA LEU A 29 -3.97 2.33 8.43
C LEU A 29 -4.55 1.61 9.65
N VAL A 30 -3.69 1.02 10.48
CA VAL A 30 -4.07 0.42 11.75
C VAL A 30 -3.46 1.24 12.87
N VAL A 31 -4.31 1.68 13.80
CA VAL A 31 -3.88 2.43 14.98
C VAL A 31 -4.29 1.69 16.26
N GLN A 32 -3.43 1.75 17.26
CA GLN A 32 -3.65 1.23 18.59
C GLN A 32 -4.15 2.35 19.51
N GLY A 33 -5.29 2.13 20.17
CA GLY A 33 -5.77 3.07 21.17
C GLY A 33 -7.24 2.94 21.52
N THR A 34 -7.84 4.06 21.94
CA THR A 34 -9.26 4.15 22.26
C THR A 34 -9.81 5.44 21.67
N PRO A 35 -10.24 5.47 20.39
CA PRO A 35 -10.70 6.68 19.71
C PRO A 35 -11.86 7.40 20.43
N GLU A 36 -12.03 8.71 20.20
CA GLU A 36 -13.14 9.48 20.77
C GLU A 36 -14.50 8.90 20.35
N GLY A 37 -15.33 8.61 21.35
CA GLY A 37 -16.66 8.03 21.15
C GLY A 37 -16.72 6.51 21.32
N GLU A 38 -15.57 5.84 21.37
CA GLU A 38 -15.48 4.40 21.58
C GLU A 38 -15.25 4.05 23.06
N SER A 39 -15.79 2.90 23.48
CA SER A 39 -15.68 2.44 24.88
C SER A 39 -14.63 1.36 25.11
N GLU A 40 -14.00 0.88 24.05
CA GLU A 40 -13.11 -0.29 24.07
C GLU A 40 -11.73 0.09 23.53
N ALA A 41 -10.68 -0.21 24.30
CA ALA A 41 -9.31 -0.14 23.80
C ALA A 41 -9.08 -1.27 22.79
N GLY A 42 -8.33 -1.00 21.73
CA GLY A 42 -8.08 -2.00 20.72
C GLY A 42 -7.27 -1.49 19.54
N LEU A 43 -7.25 -2.32 18.49
CA LEU A 43 -6.71 -1.98 17.18
C LEU A 43 -7.86 -1.57 16.28
N TYR A 44 -7.69 -0.44 15.60
CA TYR A 44 -8.69 0.15 14.73
C TYR A 44 -8.13 0.34 13.33
N ARG A 45 -8.91 -0.05 12.32
CA ARG A 45 -8.68 0.36 10.94
C ARG A 45 -9.18 1.80 10.77
N VAL A 46 -8.39 2.61 10.08
CA VAL A 46 -8.72 3.99 9.74
C VAL A 46 -8.94 4.10 8.23
N ASP A 47 -10.11 4.60 7.84
CA ASP A 47 -10.37 4.99 6.45
C ASP A 47 -9.63 6.29 6.14
N ALA A 48 -8.61 6.25 5.29
CA ALA A 48 -7.77 7.41 4.98
C ALA A 48 -8.53 8.57 4.29
N ALA A 49 -9.66 8.31 3.62
CA ALA A 49 -10.42 9.35 2.94
C ALA A 49 -11.35 10.12 3.90
N THR A 50 -11.92 9.42 4.87
CA THR A 50 -13.00 9.91 5.72
C THR A 50 -12.61 10.07 7.20
N GLY A 51 -11.51 9.45 7.61
CA GLY A 51 -11.08 9.34 9.01
C GLY A 51 -11.99 8.45 9.87
N ALA A 52 -12.84 7.62 9.25
CA ALA A 52 -13.73 6.73 9.97
C ALA A 52 -12.97 5.54 10.59
N PHE A 53 -13.41 5.09 11.77
CA PHE A 53 -12.81 3.97 12.48
C PHE A 53 -13.65 2.70 12.39
N GLU A 54 -12.97 1.56 12.23
CA GLU A 54 -13.54 0.22 12.37
C GLU A 54 -12.70 -0.57 13.38
N LEU A 55 -13.33 -1.05 14.46
CA LEU A 55 -12.66 -1.89 15.46
C LEU A 55 -12.28 -3.23 14.81
N LEU A 56 -10.98 -3.52 14.74
CA LEU A 56 -10.47 -4.81 14.26
C LEU A 56 -10.40 -5.82 15.39
N ALA A 57 -9.88 -5.43 16.54
CA ALA A 57 -9.79 -6.28 17.72
C ALA A 57 -9.76 -5.45 19.01
N GLY A 58 -10.60 -5.83 19.97
CA GLY A 58 -10.58 -5.26 21.33
C GLY A 58 -9.49 -5.90 22.18
N GLY A 59 -8.77 -5.10 22.96
CA GLY A 59 -7.67 -5.59 23.81
C GLY A 59 -6.71 -4.48 24.25
N ALA A 60 -5.85 -4.81 25.20
CA ALA A 60 -4.74 -3.97 25.59
C ALA A 60 -3.48 -4.48 24.88
N PHE A 61 -3.20 -3.89 23.72
CA PHE A 61 -2.04 -4.24 22.91
C PHE A 61 -0.86 -3.35 23.32
N ARG A 62 0.34 -3.92 23.26
CA ARG A 62 1.58 -3.16 23.49
C ARG A 62 2.00 -2.46 22.21
N ASP A 63 1.99 -3.22 21.12
CA ASP A 63 2.38 -2.80 19.78
C ASP A 63 1.77 -3.76 18.72
N HIS A 64 1.73 -3.35 17.46
CA HIS A 64 1.16 -4.10 16.33
C HIS A 64 1.99 -3.97 15.05
N ALA A 65 1.88 -4.97 14.18
CA ALA A 65 2.52 -4.97 12.88
C ALA A 65 1.58 -5.54 11.82
N VAL A 66 1.52 -4.92 10.66
CA VAL A 66 0.76 -5.42 9.50
C VAL A 66 1.74 -5.88 8.43
N ASP A 67 1.66 -7.16 8.11
CA ASP A 67 2.44 -7.80 7.04
C ASP A 67 1.95 -7.32 5.67
N PRO A 68 2.82 -7.14 4.65
CA PRO A 68 2.40 -6.84 3.29
C PRO A 68 1.25 -7.71 2.75
N VAL A 69 1.15 -8.98 3.17
CA VAL A 69 0.01 -9.83 2.80
C VAL A 69 -1.29 -9.59 3.62
N GLY A 70 -1.38 -8.48 4.36
CA GLY A 70 -2.56 -8.06 5.12
C GLY A 70 -2.80 -8.81 6.43
N ILE A 71 -1.75 -9.41 7.01
CA ILE A 71 -1.85 -10.15 8.28
C ILE A 71 -1.48 -9.24 9.43
N LEU A 72 -2.38 -9.13 10.39
CA LEU A 72 -2.19 -8.33 11.59
C LEU A 72 -1.58 -9.18 12.71
N PHE A 73 -0.43 -8.75 13.20
CA PHE A 73 0.22 -9.26 14.40
C PHE A 73 0.16 -8.21 15.50
N ALA A 74 0.08 -8.65 16.75
CA ALA A 74 0.13 -7.74 17.89
C ALA A 74 0.79 -8.41 19.09
N ILE A 75 1.35 -7.59 19.97
CA ILE A 75 1.79 -8.02 21.29
C ILE A 75 0.64 -7.80 22.28
N GLU A 76 0.12 -8.89 22.85
CA GLU A 76 -0.91 -8.85 23.89
C GLU A 76 -0.46 -9.70 25.08
N ASP A 77 -0.54 -9.14 26.29
CA ASP A 77 -0.17 -9.80 27.54
C ASP A 77 1.25 -10.45 27.52
N GLY A 78 2.19 -9.81 26.81
CA GLY A 78 3.57 -10.30 26.68
C GLY A 78 3.74 -11.50 25.74
N THR A 79 2.75 -11.76 24.89
CA THR A 79 2.78 -12.80 23.86
C THR A 79 2.49 -12.21 22.49
N VAL A 80 3.03 -12.84 21.44
CA VAL A 80 2.69 -12.46 20.07
C VAL A 80 1.42 -13.21 19.63
N VAL A 81 0.42 -12.46 19.20
CA VAL A 81 -0.84 -12.97 18.66
C VAL A 81 -1.03 -12.52 17.21
N ARG A 82 -1.57 -13.41 16.38
CA ARG A 82 -2.09 -13.09 15.06
C ARG A 82 -3.58 -12.81 15.18
N ILE A 83 -4.03 -11.72 14.57
CA ILE A 83 -5.40 -11.24 14.62
C ILE A 83 -6.01 -11.38 13.23
N ASP A 84 -7.19 -11.99 13.14
CA ASP A 84 -8.01 -11.94 11.94
C ASP A 84 -8.76 -10.60 11.91
N PRO A 85 -8.42 -9.66 11.00
CA PRO A 85 -9.02 -8.32 10.98
C PRO A 85 -10.52 -8.35 10.64
N ALA A 86 -11.02 -9.43 10.04
CA ALA A 86 -12.44 -9.58 9.72
C ALA A 86 -13.30 -10.00 10.92
N THR A 87 -12.72 -10.75 11.86
CA THR A 87 -13.46 -11.37 12.96
C THR A 87 -13.01 -10.91 14.33
N GLY A 88 -11.84 -10.29 14.43
CA GLY A 88 -11.13 -10.01 15.68
C GLY A 88 -10.62 -11.26 16.39
N GLU A 89 -10.69 -12.44 15.76
CA GLU A 89 -10.21 -13.69 16.36
C GLU A 89 -8.69 -13.63 16.53
N LYS A 90 -8.22 -13.88 17.76
CA LYS A 90 -6.81 -13.87 18.12
C LYS A 90 -6.28 -15.28 18.23
N THR A 91 -5.17 -15.56 17.55
CA THR A 91 -4.49 -16.87 17.56
C THR A 91 -3.05 -16.69 18.02
N PRO A 92 -2.58 -17.40 19.06
CA PRO A 92 -1.18 -17.30 19.49
C PRO A 92 -0.21 -17.71 18.37
N VAL A 93 0.85 -16.94 18.19
CA VAL A 93 1.94 -17.28 17.26
C VAL A 93 2.83 -18.36 17.89
N PRO A 94 3.16 -19.46 17.18
CA PRO A 94 4.11 -20.46 17.66
C PRO A 94 5.43 -19.82 18.09
N GLY A 95 5.91 -20.12 19.32
CA GLY A 95 7.16 -19.56 19.84
C GLY A 95 7.09 -18.06 20.16
N GLY A 96 5.92 -17.44 20.02
CA GLY A 96 5.63 -16.07 20.47
C GLY A 96 5.33 -15.97 21.96
N ASP A 97 5.27 -17.11 22.67
CA ASP A 97 5.18 -17.22 24.12
C ASP A 97 6.57 -17.39 24.77
N ASP A 98 6.73 -16.90 26.00
CA ASP A 98 7.98 -17.03 26.79
C ASP A 98 9.21 -16.30 26.19
N LEU A 99 8.98 -15.24 25.41
CA LEU A 99 10.05 -14.43 24.82
C LEU A 99 10.62 -13.35 25.75
N GLY A 100 10.04 -13.14 26.94
CA GLY A 100 10.42 -12.09 27.89
C GLY A 100 9.45 -10.91 27.86
N THR A 101 9.92 -9.72 28.22
CA THR A 101 9.11 -8.49 28.12
C THR A 101 9.25 -7.92 26.72
N LEU A 102 8.18 -8.03 25.94
CA LEU A 102 8.11 -7.54 24.57
C LEU A 102 7.67 -6.08 24.55
N GLU A 103 8.34 -5.26 23.75
CA GLU A 103 8.09 -3.82 23.68
C GLU A 103 7.65 -3.37 22.28
N GLY A 104 8.32 -3.88 21.22
CA GLY A 104 7.99 -3.54 19.84
C GLY A 104 7.99 -4.76 18.91
N ILE A 105 7.19 -4.70 17.86
CA ILE A 105 7.05 -5.73 16.83
C ILE A 105 6.99 -5.09 15.44
N ALA A 106 7.76 -5.64 14.52
CA ALA A 106 7.66 -5.30 13.11
C ALA A 106 7.64 -6.59 12.29
N VAL A 107 7.22 -6.50 11.03
CA VAL A 107 7.18 -7.65 10.12
C VAL A 107 7.85 -7.26 8.81
N ASP A 108 8.80 -8.06 8.36
CA ASP A 108 9.44 -7.83 7.07
C ASP A 108 8.60 -8.39 5.92
N ARG A 109 8.99 -8.07 4.69
CA ARG A 109 8.28 -8.54 3.48
C ARG A 109 8.31 -10.06 3.31
N GLY A 110 9.26 -10.75 3.93
CA GLY A 110 9.32 -12.20 3.98
C GLY A 110 8.37 -12.82 5.01
N GLY A 111 7.66 -12.00 5.79
CA GLY A 111 6.78 -12.44 6.86
C GLY A 111 7.51 -12.86 8.14
N LEU A 112 8.80 -12.54 8.28
CA LEU A 112 9.55 -12.78 9.51
C LEU A 112 9.24 -11.64 10.48
N LEU A 113 8.91 -12.01 11.72
CA LEU A 113 8.65 -11.02 12.77
C LEU A 113 9.98 -10.59 13.39
N TRP A 114 10.15 -9.29 13.52
CA TRP A 114 11.21 -8.65 14.27
C TRP A 114 10.64 -8.17 15.59
N ILE A 115 11.29 -8.51 16.70
CA ILE A 115 10.76 -8.26 18.04
C ILE A 115 11.83 -7.58 18.89
N ALA A 116 11.49 -6.42 19.43
CA ALA A 116 12.28 -5.76 20.45
C ALA A 116 11.83 -6.24 21.84
N ARG A 117 12.78 -6.76 22.63
CA ARG A 117 12.52 -7.21 24.00
C ARG A 117 13.50 -6.63 25.01
N ILE A 118 13.07 -6.60 26.27
CA ILE A 118 13.94 -6.33 27.42
C ILE A 118 14.52 -7.65 27.95
N GLU A 119 15.84 -7.69 28.16
CA GLU A 119 16.53 -8.87 28.69
C GLU A 119 16.01 -9.24 30.10
N PRO A 120 15.68 -10.52 30.36
CA PRO A 120 15.26 -10.97 31.68
C PRO A 120 16.34 -10.77 32.75
N GLY A 121 16.09 -9.87 33.72
CA GLY A 121 16.99 -9.65 34.87
C GLY A 121 17.86 -8.39 34.80
N GLY A 122 17.44 -7.38 34.03
CA GLY A 122 18.11 -6.09 33.88
C GLY A 122 18.54 -5.41 35.19
N LYS A 123 19.58 -4.57 35.09
CA LYS A 123 20.17 -3.85 36.23
C LYS A 123 19.21 -2.75 36.73
N PRO A 124 19.29 -2.33 38.00
CA PRO A 124 18.40 -1.32 38.57
C PRO A 124 18.50 0.10 37.96
N PHE A 125 19.43 0.36 37.03
CA PHE A 125 19.66 1.66 36.40
C PHE A 125 19.96 1.55 34.89
N GLY A 126 19.38 0.55 34.21
CA GLY A 126 19.48 0.36 32.76
C GLY A 126 18.99 -1.03 32.34
N THR A 127 18.16 -1.09 31.32
CA THR A 127 17.70 -2.30 30.63
C THR A 127 18.58 -2.58 29.42
N ASP A 128 18.94 -3.85 29.22
CA ASP A 128 19.56 -4.31 27.99
C ASP A 128 18.43 -4.73 27.03
N VAL A 129 18.46 -4.21 25.80
CA VAL A 129 17.48 -4.50 24.74
C VAL A 129 18.07 -5.53 23.78
N GLU A 130 17.25 -6.47 23.35
CA GLU A 130 17.60 -7.46 22.33
C GLU A 130 16.60 -7.40 21.18
N ILE A 131 17.12 -7.53 19.95
CA ILE A 131 16.30 -7.70 18.75
C ILE A 131 16.31 -9.17 18.37
N LEU A 132 15.12 -9.73 18.18
CA LEU A 132 14.91 -11.12 17.79
C LEU A 132 14.23 -11.19 16.45
N SER A 133 14.59 -12.19 15.66
CA SER A 133 13.74 -12.70 14.61
C SER A 133 12.86 -13.83 15.18
N LEU A 134 11.62 -13.89 14.73
CA LEU A 134 10.67 -14.97 15.00
C LEU A 134 9.96 -15.33 13.68
N ASP A 135 10.13 -16.57 13.24
CA ASP A 135 9.33 -17.14 12.16
C ASP A 135 7.95 -17.47 12.71
N PRO A 136 6.89 -16.74 12.30
CA PRO A 136 5.54 -16.93 12.85
C PRO A 136 4.90 -18.26 12.46
N ILE A 137 5.54 -19.03 11.58
CA ILE A 137 5.03 -20.29 11.04
C ILE A 137 5.71 -21.49 11.69
N THR A 138 7.03 -21.42 11.87
CA THR A 138 7.80 -22.51 12.50
C THR A 138 7.98 -22.31 14.00
N GLY A 139 7.84 -21.08 14.49
CA GLY A 139 8.19 -20.67 15.84
C GLY A 139 9.70 -20.69 16.12
N ALA A 140 10.52 -20.77 15.07
CA ALA A 140 11.96 -20.61 15.20
C ALA A 140 12.28 -19.15 15.51
N SER A 141 13.01 -18.92 16.59
CA SER A 141 13.47 -17.58 16.96
C SER A 141 14.98 -17.55 17.18
N ALA A 142 15.59 -16.40 16.91
CA ALA A 142 17.00 -16.15 17.12
C ALA A 142 17.23 -14.70 17.54
N ILE A 143 18.17 -14.48 18.46
CA ILE A 143 18.66 -13.13 18.78
C ILE A 143 19.51 -12.66 17.60
N VAL A 144 19.10 -11.56 16.97
CA VAL A 144 19.79 -10.94 15.83
C VAL A 144 20.77 -9.88 16.33
N ALA A 145 20.35 -9.01 17.25
CA ALA A 145 21.19 -7.97 17.82
C ALA A 145 21.08 -7.92 19.34
N SER A 146 22.22 -7.71 20.01
CA SER A 146 22.30 -7.54 21.47
C SER A 146 23.57 -6.77 21.85
N GLY A 147 23.52 -6.04 22.96
CA GLY A 147 24.65 -5.27 23.47
C GLY A 147 25.00 -4.01 22.66
N GLY A 148 26.19 -3.45 22.87
CA GLY A 148 26.62 -2.23 22.17
C GLY A 148 25.70 -1.05 22.48
N MET A 149 25.12 -0.44 21.43
CA MET A 149 24.17 0.68 21.55
C MET A 149 22.82 0.26 22.15
N LEU A 150 22.53 -1.05 22.22
CA LEU A 150 21.33 -1.62 22.83
C LEU A 150 21.49 -1.88 24.35
N SER A 151 22.68 -1.62 24.91
CA SER A 151 22.94 -1.82 26.33
C SER A 151 22.72 -0.57 27.17
N GLY A 152 22.08 -0.73 28.32
CA GLY A 152 21.85 0.39 29.24
C GLY A 152 20.85 1.43 28.73
N VAL A 153 19.87 0.99 27.93
CA VAL A 153 18.69 1.76 27.52
C VAL A 153 17.74 1.89 28.73
N ASN A 154 16.94 2.95 28.82
CA ASN A 154 15.87 3.04 29.81
C ASN A 154 14.48 2.76 29.19
N ALA A 155 14.20 1.50 28.87
CA ALA A 155 12.92 1.07 28.31
C ALA A 155 11.78 0.96 29.36
N GLN A 156 12.05 1.25 30.64
CA GLN A 156 11.05 1.13 31.71
C GLN A 156 10.11 2.33 31.81
N THR A 157 10.51 3.48 31.28
CA THR A 157 9.71 4.72 31.33
C THR A 157 9.22 5.18 29.96
N HIS A 158 9.67 4.54 28.87
CA HIS A 158 9.39 4.94 27.49
C HIS A 158 9.23 3.70 26.61
N PRO A 159 8.24 3.67 25.71
CA PRO A 159 8.06 2.57 24.76
C PRO A 159 9.23 2.51 23.77
N LEU A 160 9.59 1.29 23.37
CA LEU A 160 10.38 1.07 22.17
C LEU A 160 9.41 0.84 21.04
N ASP A 161 9.78 1.29 19.86
CA ASP A 161 9.03 1.05 18.64
C ASP A 161 9.97 0.49 17.58
N LEU A 162 9.44 -0.36 16.70
CA LEU A 162 10.23 -1.09 15.72
C LEU A 162 9.55 -1.02 14.37
N GLU A 163 10.31 -0.61 13.36
CA GLU A 163 9.85 -0.55 11.98
C GLU A 163 10.83 -1.27 11.05
N ILE A 164 10.36 -1.68 9.87
CA ILE A 164 11.22 -2.27 8.83
C ILE A 164 11.45 -1.24 7.72
N ALA A 165 12.70 -0.83 7.53
CA ALA A 165 13.09 0.07 6.44
C ALA A 165 12.74 -0.51 5.06
N PRO A 166 12.63 0.32 4.00
CA PRO A 166 12.30 -0.16 2.66
C PRO A 166 13.32 -1.16 2.10
N ASP A 167 14.54 -1.17 2.61
CA ASP A 167 15.61 -2.11 2.26
C ASP A 167 15.65 -3.38 3.14
N GLY A 168 14.67 -3.55 4.03
CA GLY A 168 14.52 -4.71 4.91
C GLY A 168 15.30 -4.63 6.22
N ALA A 169 16.07 -3.55 6.46
CA ALA A 169 16.79 -3.39 7.72
C ALA A 169 15.84 -2.94 8.86
N PRO A 170 15.94 -3.52 10.07
CA PRO A 170 15.16 -3.04 11.21
C PRO A 170 15.61 -1.65 11.68
N LEU A 171 14.63 -0.78 11.92
CA LEU A 171 14.79 0.53 12.52
C LEU A 171 14.15 0.50 13.91
N LEU A 172 14.98 0.62 14.94
CA LEU A 172 14.57 0.63 16.33
C LEU A 172 14.57 2.05 16.86
N LEU A 173 13.42 2.53 17.30
CA LEU A 173 13.34 3.75 18.09
C LEU A 173 13.79 3.46 19.53
N VAL A 174 14.86 4.10 19.96
CA VAL A 174 15.43 3.96 21.31
C VAL A 174 15.34 5.26 22.08
N THR A 175 14.63 5.23 23.21
CA THR A 175 14.47 6.38 24.09
C THR A 175 15.41 6.27 25.31
N GLY A 176 16.33 7.23 25.46
CA GLY A 176 17.10 7.46 26.70
C GLY A 176 18.26 6.49 26.96
N VAL A 177 19.48 6.93 26.63
CA VAL A 177 20.73 6.30 27.08
C VAL A 177 21.17 6.90 28.41
N VAL A 178 21.67 6.07 29.33
CA VAL A 178 21.98 6.41 30.76
C VAL A 178 23.05 7.51 30.97
N GLN A 179 23.56 8.21 29.94
CA GLN A 179 24.53 9.31 30.09
C GLN A 179 24.33 10.54 29.17
N GLY A 180 23.16 10.75 28.60
CA GLY A 180 22.84 11.94 27.81
C GLY A 180 21.39 11.87 27.31
N SER A 181 20.63 12.93 27.51
CA SER A 181 19.16 12.96 27.48
C SER A 181 18.52 12.93 26.08
N THR A 182 19.04 12.14 25.13
CA THR A 182 18.56 12.16 23.75
C THR A 182 18.11 10.76 23.33
N GLY A 183 16.84 10.63 22.91
CA GLY A 183 16.40 9.46 22.15
C GLY A 183 17.08 9.44 20.78
N THR A 184 17.14 8.27 20.16
CA THR A 184 17.83 8.03 18.89
C THR A 184 17.11 6.94 18.12
N VAL A 185 17.16 7.01 16.79
CA VAL A 185 16.73 5.90 15.92
C VAL A 185 17.98 5.11 15.57
N LEU A 186 17.97 3.82 15.90
CA LEU A 186 19.04 2.89 15.57
C LEU A 186 18.63 2.05 14.37
N ARG A 187 19.48 2.01 13.36
CA ARG A 187 19.40 1.05 12.28
C ARG A 187 20.22 -0.18 12.62
N ILE A 188 19.62 -1.35 12.51
CA ILE A 188 20.23 -2.64 12.81
C ILE A 188 20.62 -3.32 11.50
N ASP A 189 21.85 -3.81 11.39
CA ASP A 189 22.27 -4.65 10.28
C ASP A 189 21.76 -6.08 10.51
N PRO A 190 20.95 -6.64 9.60
CA PRO A 190 20.35 -7.97 9.78
C PRO A 190 21.38 -9.12 9.67
N ASP A 191 22.52 -8.91 9.03
CA ASP A 191 23.53 -9.95 8.78
C ASP A 191 24.48 -10.14 9.97
N ASP A 192 24.88 -9.04 10.61
CA ASP A 192 25.86 -9.08 11.71
C ASP A 192 25.36 -8.53 13.05
N GLY A 193 24.14 -7.95 13.08
CA GLY A 193 23.51 -7.42 14.28
C GLY A 193 24.11 -6.11 14.78
N SER A 194 24.97 -5.45 14.00
CA SER A 194 25.53 -4.15 14.37
C SER A 194 24.48 -3.05 14.32
N ALA A 195 24.57 -2.08 15.24
CA ALA A 195 23.65 -0.96 15.32
C ALA A 195 24.37 0.35 14.95
N ALA A 196 23.71 1.19 14.16
CA ALA A 196 24.17 2.52 13.78
C ALA A 196 23.07 3.56 14.00
N VAL A 197 23.45 4.77 14.42
CA VAL A 197 22.51 5.89 14.58
C VAL A 197 22.07 6.40 13.20
N VAL A 198 20.78 6.66 13.05
CA VAL A 198 20.20 7.32 11.88
C VAL A 198 20.07 8.83 12.18
N GLY A 199 20.60 9.67 11.29
CA GLY A 199 20.62 11.13 11.44
C GLY A 199 21.85 11.69 12.16
N GLU A 200 21.99 13.03 12.20
CA GLU A 200 23.05 13.71 12.97
C GLU A 200 22.64 13.94 14.46
N GLU A 201 23.57 13.74 15.40
CA GLU A 201 23.38 13.92 16.86
C GLU A 201 23.36 15.41 17.31
N PRO A 202 22.60 15.80 18.36
CA PRO A 202 21.19 15.58 18.62
C PRO A 202 20.43 16.89 18.99
N PHE A 203 19.10 16.93 18.84
CA PHE A 203 18.27 17.90 19.58
C PHE A 203 17.79 17.28 20.92
N ASP A 204 17.67 18.12 21.96
CA ASP A 204 17.01 17.85 23.25
C ASP A 204 15.51 17.44 23.12
N LEU A 205 14.97 17.30 21.91
CA LEU A 205 13.57 17.02 21.60
C LEU A 205 13.21 15.53 21.61
N LEU A 206 14.20 14.64 21.51
CA LEU A 206 14.00 13.18 21.45
C LEU A 206 13.90 12.52 22.84
N ALA A 207 13.81 13.30 23.92
CA ALA A 207 13.84 12.77 25.27
C ALA A 207 12.74 11.73 25.56
N LEU A 208 11.66 11.71 24.77
CA LEU A 208 10.41 11.00 25.04
C LEU A 208 9.66 10.62 23.73
N ALA A 209 10.36 10.01 22.75
CA ALA A 209 9.68 9.54 21.55
C ALA A 209 8.67 8.41 21.87
N VAL A 210 7.48 8.44 21.25
CA VAL A 210 6.35 7.55 21.61
C VAL A 210 5.94 6.61 20.47
N GLY A 211 6.15 7.03 19.23
CA GLY A 211 5.88 6.20 18.05
C GLY A 211 6.76 6.60 16.87
N LEU A 212 7.04 5.62 16.01
CA LEU A 212 7.80 5.70 14.79
C LEU A 212 6.89 5.24 13.64
N GLY A 213 6.97 5.90 12.50
CA GLY A 213 6.30 5.49 11.29
C GLY A 213 7.23 5.70 10.10
N LEU A 214 7.08 4.86 9.09
CA LEU A 214 7.90 4.90 7.88
C LEU A 214 7.04 5.30 6.68
N ALA A 215 7.44 6.36 5.99
CA ALA A 215 6.84 6.75 4.73
C ALA A 215 7.35 5.87 3.57
N PRO A 216 6.57 5.73 2.48
CA PRO A 216 6.95 4.91 1.32
C PRO A 216 8.26 5.31 0.65
N ASP A 217 8.60 6.60 0.71
CA ASP A 217 9.87 7.17 0.23
C ASP A 217 11.06 6.91 1.17
N GLY A 218 10.82 6.22 2.29
CA GLY A 218 11.79 5.90 3.33
C GLY A 218 11.91 6.97 4.41
N ALA A 219 11.18 8.08 4.34
CA ALA A 219 11.25 9.11 5.37
C ALA A 219 10.70 8.59 6.71
N LEU A 220 11.43 8.86 7.79
CA LEU A 220 11.04 8.42 9.12
C LEU A 220 10.26 9.52 9.81
N VAL A 221 9.03 9.23 10.21
CA VAL A 221 8.21 10.14 10.99
C VAL A 221 8.19 9.64 12.42
N TYR A 222 8.47 10.50 13.39
CA TYR A 222 8.35 10.12 14.80
C TYR A 222 7.58 11.17 15.59
N THR A 223 7.01 10.72 16.68
CA THR A 223 6.29 11.55 17.65
C THR A 223 7.07 11.59 18.96
N ALA A 224 7.09 12.74 19.64
CA ALA A 224 7.73 12.90 20.94
C ALA A 224 6.86 13.68 21.92
N ASP A 225 6.77 13.18 23.16
CA ASP A 225 6.07 13.80 24.30
C ASP A 225 7.08 14.51 25.20
N GLY A 226 7.52 15.72 24.86
CA GLY A 226 8.53 16.47 25.62
C GLY A 226 8.01 17.16 26.88
N GLY A 227 6.81 16.84 27.38
CA GLY A 227 6.20 17.54 28.51
C GLY A 227 6.09 19.06 28.28
N ILE A 228 6.75 19.88 29.12
CA ILE A 228 6.59 21.36 29.07
C ILE A 228 7.31 22.01 27.87
N LEU A 229 8.20 21.29 27.16
CA LEU A 229 9.10 21.90 26.17
C LEU A 229 8.77 21.61 24.70
N CYS A 230 8.08 20.52 24.36
CA CYS A 230 7.52 20.25 23.01
C CYS A 230 6.70 18.96 23.00
N ASP A 231 5.42 19.00 22.67
CA ASP A 231 4.77 17.84 22.03
C ASP A 231 5.09 17.96 20.54
N CYS A 232 5.81 17.02 19.93
CA CYS A 232 6.37 17.21 18.57
C CYS A 232 6.00 16.09 17.60
N VAL A 233 5.96 16.46 16.31
CA VAL A 233 6.14 15.52 15.20
C VAL A 233 7.36 15.99 14.41
N ALA A 234 8.20 15.05 14.00
CA ALA A 234 9.34 15.33 13.16
C ALA A 234 9.54 14.22 12.12
N VAL A 235 10.12 14.60 10.99
CA VAL A 235 10.47 13.78 9.84
C VAL A 235 11.98 13.79 9.70
N ILE A 236 12.57 12.63 9.51
CA ILE A 236 13.98 12.45 9.20
C ILE A 236 14.07 12.07 7.72
N ASP A 237 14.77 12.91 6.96
CA ASP A 237 15.12 12.61 5.58
C ASP A 237 16.07 11.39 5.56
N PRO A 238 15.72 10.34 4.80
CA PRO A 238 16.44 9.07 4.86
C PRO A 238 17.83 9.11 4.21
N VAL A 239 18.09 10.08 3.34
CA VAL A 239 19.32 10.17 2.55
C VAL A 239 20.33 11.08 3.24
N THR A 240 19.86 12.24 3.70
CA THR A 240 20.66 13.30 4.28
C THR A 240 20.73 13.21 5.81
N GLY A 241 19.78 12.51 6.44
CA GLY A 241 19.62 12.51 7.89
C GLY A 241 19.12 13.83 8.46
N ALA A 242 18.67 14.77 7.60
CA ALA A 242 18.13 16.05 8.01
C ALA A 242 16.79 15.86 8.71
N ILE A 243 16.60 16.55 9.84
CA ILE A 243 15.37 16.48 10.62
C ILE A 243 14.55 17.75 10.38
N THR A 244 13.29 17.60 10.01
CA THR A 244 12.30 18.69 9.93
C THR A 244 11.15 18.40 10.88
N GLY A 245 10.72 19.35 11.71
CA GLY A 245 9.65 19.09 12.69
C GLY A 245 9.11 20.33 13.37
N GLY A 246 8.00 20.19 14.09
CA GLY A 246 7.31 21.28 14.77
C GLY A 246 6.51 20.84 16.00
N SER A 247 6.19 21.81 16.87
CA SER A 247 5.39 21.57 18.08
C SER A 247 3.90 21.41 17.75
N LEU A 248 3.27 20.31 18.14
CA LEU A 248 1.83 20.07 18.07
C LEU A 248 1.07 20.98 19.06
N ALA A 249 0.20 21.86 18.56
CA ALA A 249 -0.67 22.69 19.38
C ALA A 249 -2.12 22.66 18.88
N PHE A 250 -3.09 22.47 19.79
CA PHE A 250 -4.51 22.61 19.49
C PHE A 250 -4.89 24.09 19.39
N ILE A 251 -5.48 24.51 18.28
CA ILE A 251 -5.99 25.86 18.08
C ILE A 251 -7.49 25.82 17.77
N VAL A 252 -8.28 26.44 18.64
CA VAL A 252 -9.73 26.58 18.48
C VAL A 252 -10.03 28.07 18.26
N ASP A 253 -10.69 28.40 17.15
CA ASP A 253 -11.04 29.78 16.77
C ASP A 253 -9.83 30.75 16.81
N GLY A 254 -8.66 30.29 16.38
CA GLY A 254 -7.41 31.09 16.38
C GLY A 254 -6.75 31.28 17.75
N MET A 255 -7.27 30.65 18.82
CA MET A 255 -6.66 30.68 20.15
C MET A 255 -6.01 29.33 20.51
N TYR A 256 -4.80 29.39 21.09
CA TYR A 256 -4.13 28.23 21.68
C TYR A 256 -5.03 27.62 22.77
N ALA A 257 -5.50 26.40 22.51
CA ALA A 257 -6.39 25.65 23.40
C ALA A 257 -5.64 24.65 24.30
N GLY A 258 -4.42 24.24 23.93
CA GLY A 258 -3.58 23.33 24.71
C GLY A 258 -2.53 22.61 23.87
N SER A 259 -1.70 21.79 24.54
CA SER A 259 -0.74 20.90 23.87
C SER A 259 -1.40 19.56 23.51
N ALA A 260 -0.86 18.86 22.52
CA ALA A 260 -1.41 17.60 22.00
C ALA A 260 -0.37 16.48 22.14
N VAL A 261 -0.64 15.46 22.95
CA VAL A 261 0.24 14.28 23.03
C VAL A 261 -0.15 13.32 21.92
N ALA A 262 0.79 12.78 21.14
CA ALA A 262 0.50 11.69 20.21
C ALA A 262 0.55 10.34 20.94
N ALA A 263 -0.47 9.51 20.74
CA ALA A 263 -0.57 8.15 21.27
C ALA A 263 0.04 7.12 20.32
N ASP A 264 -0.13 7.36 19.02
CA ASP A 264 0.23 6.46 17.94
C ASP A 264 0.32 7.24 16.62
N ILE A 265 1.09 6.72 15.67
CA ILE A 265 1.31 7.30 14.33
C ILE A 265 1.15 6.22 13.28
N ALA A 266 0.49 6.55 12.17
CA ALA A 266 0.44 5.71 11.00
C ALA A 266 0.71 6.54 9.75
N VAL A 267 1.48 5.99 8.81
CA VAL A 267 1.83 6.66 7.55
C VAL A 267 1.19 5.90 6.39
N GLY A 268 0.43 6.62 5.57
CA GLY A 268 -0.24 6.07 4.41
C GLY A 268 0.71 5.82 3.25
N ALA A 269 0.27 4.97 2.31
CA ALA A 269 0.99 4.68 1.07
C ALA A 269 1.16 5.92 0.15
N ASP A 270 0.42 6.99 0.40
CA ASP A 270 0.51 8.29 -0.25
C ASP A 270 1.43 9.28 0.50
N GLY A 271 2.14 8.81 1.53
CA GLY A 271 2.98 9.63 2.41
C GLY A 271 2.19 10.48 3.40
N GLN A 272 0.86 10.36 3.46
CA GLN A 272 0.05 11.10 4.43
C GLN A 272 0.26 10.56 5.84
N VAL A 273 0.51 11.46 6.79
CA VAL A 273 0.72 11.09 8.19
C VAL A 273 -0.56 11.27 8.99
N TRP A 274 -0.91 10.24 9.75
CA TRP A 274 -2.07 10.17 10.63
C TRP A 274 -1.61 10.02 12.08
N LEU A 275 -2.17 10.87 12.94
CA LEU A 275 -1.80 10.93 14.35
C LEU A 275 -3.03 10.69 15.20
N LEU A 276 -2.97 9.70 16.09
CA LEU A 276 -3.94 9.59 17.17
C LEU A 276 -3.43 10.42 18.34
N ALA A 277 -4.12 11.50 18.72
CA ALA A 277 -3.60 12.43 19.73
C ALA A 277 -4.64 12.86 20.79
N TRP A 278 -4.18 13.16 22.00
CA TRP A 278 -4.99 13.62 23.14
C TRP A 278 -4.76 15.12 23.38
N SER A 279 -5.82 15.89 23.65
CA SER A 279 -5.66 17.28 24.13
C SER A 279 -5.43 17.33 25.64
N THR A 280 -4.48 18.15 26.10
CA THR A 280 -4.30 18.47 27.53
C THR A 280 -5.04 19.75 27.96
N ALA A 281 -5.93 20.29 27.12
CA ALA A 281 -6.62 21.57 27.31
C ALA A 281 -7.28 21.69 28.70
N PHE A 282 -6.99 22.78 29.42
CA PHE A 282 -7.55 23.06 30.74
C PHE A 282 -9.08 23.17 30.69
N GLY A 283 -9.78 22.10 31.08
CA GLY A 283 -11.24 22.09 31.29
C GLY A 283 -12.08 21.50 30.15
N ALA A 284 -11.47 21.05 29.05
CA ALA A 284 -12.11 20.14 28.11
C ALA A 284 -11.94 18.69 28.62
N THR A 285 -12.94 17.83 28.42
CA THR A 285 -12.75 16.39 28.63
C THR A 285 -11.71 15.90 27.63
N PRO A 286 -10.58 15.31 28.06
CA PRO A 286 -9.60 14.75 27.13
C PRO A 286 -10.30 13.65 26.33
N ALA A 287 -10.41 13.87 25.02
CA ALA A 287 -10.90 12.88 24.09
C ALA A 287 -9.88 12.76 22.95
N PRO A 288 -9.50 11.54 22.54
CA PRO A 288 -8.50 11.34 21.52
C PRO A 288 -9.10 11.56 20.12
N GLY A 289 -8.54 12.51 19.38
CA GLY A 289 -8.89 12.78 17.98
C GLY A 289 -7.86 12.19 17.04
N LEU A 290 -8.29 11.86 15.83
CA LEU A 290 -7.39 11.53 14.72
C LEU A 290 -7.15 12.78 13.88
N PHE A 291 -5.90 13.08 13.63
CA PHE A 291 -5.47 14.27 12.89
C PHE A 291 -4.69 13.86 11.65
N ARG A 292 -5.04 14.47 10.52
CA ARG A 292 -4.27 14.40 9.28
C ARG A 292 -3.22 15.49 9.29
N TRP A 293 -1.95 15.13 9.11
CA TRP A 293 -0.87 16.09 8.96
C TRP A 293 -0.54 16.31 7.49
N ASN A 294 -0.84 17.51 6.98
CA ASN A 294 -0.42 17.94 5.65
C ASN A 294 0.98 18.53 5.77
N VAL A 295 2.00 17.79 5.35
CA VAL A 295 3.39 18.27 5.34
C VAL A 295 3.54 19.29 4.20
N ASN A 296 3.53 20.58 4.50
CA ASN A 296 3.95 21.61 3.55
C ASN A 296 5.06 22.46 4.22
N PRO A 297 6.23 22.65 3.61
CA PRO A 297 7.36 23.28 4.25
C PRO A 297 7.22 24.80 4.16
N VAL A 298 6.74 25.45 5.23
CA VAL A 298 6.98 26.89 5.40
C VAL A 298 7.65 27.10 6.75
N VAL A 299 8.96 27.30 6.70
CA VAL A 299 9.78 27.80 7.80
C VAL A 299 9.80 29.32 7.66
N GLU A 300 9.12 30.05 8.54
CA GLU A 300 9.43 31.47 8.72
C GLU A 300 10.59 31.62 9.72
N GLU A 301 11.75 32.08 9.25
CA GLU A 301 12.79 32.60 10.14
C GLU A 301 12.31 33.93 10.74
N GLY A 302 11.71 33.88 11.94
CA GLY A 302 11.43 35.11 12.69
C GLY A 302 10.35 35.02 13.79
N GLY A 303 9.49 34.00 13.77
CA GLY A 303 8.51 33.71 14.81
C GLY A 303 8.81 32.37 15.49
N GLY A 304 8.59 32.24 16.81
CA GLY A 304 8.85 30.98 17.52
C GLY A 304 8.06 29.77 16.97
N PRO A 305 8.51 28.53 17.22
CA PRO A 305 8.05 27.32 16.52
C PRO A 305 6.73 26.80 17.10
N PHE A 306 5.60 27.32 16.63
CA PHE A 306 4.27 26.80 16.96
C PHE A 306 3.55 26.34 15.70
N LEU A 307 3.25 25.04 15.60
CA LEU A 307 2.44 24.46 14.53
C LEU A 307 0.96 24.55 14.94
N ALA A 308 0.13 25.20 14.12
CA ALA A 308 -1.28 25.42 14.41
C ALA A 308 -2.15 24.24 13.94
N LEU A 309 -2.74 23.47 14.87
CA LEU A 309 -3.85 22.55 14.55
C LEU A 309 -5.17 23.33 14.62
N ALA A 310 -5.58 23.95 13.52
CA ALA A 310 -6.83 24.70 13.45
C ALA A 310 -8.04 23.77 13.32
N THR A 311 -9.07 23.97 14.15
CA THR A 311 -10.35 23.26 14.00
C THR A 311 -11.33 23.90 13.01
N ASP A 312 -11.01 25.05 12.38
CA ASP A 312 -11.61 25.57 11.13
C ASP A 312 -10.95 26.91 10.69
N ALA A 313 -10.80 27.12 9.37
CA ALA A 313 -10.44 28.27 8.51
C ALA A 313 -9.86 29.64 9.04
N LEU A 314 -8.72 30.04 8.43
CA LEU A 314 -8.24 31.38 7.97
C LEU A 314 -8.30 32.66 8.87
N ALA A 315 -7.12 33.30 8.99
CA ALA A 315 -6.82 34.76 8.96
C ALA A 315 -6.30 35.50 10.23
N ASP A 316 -5.42 36.47 9.93
CA ASP A 316 -4.33 37.08 10.69
C ASP A 316 -4.68 38.45 11.37
N VAL A 317 -3.80 38.94 12.25
CA VAL A 317 -3.93 40.14 13.12
C VAL A 317 -2.94 41.25 12.71
N GLN A 318 -3.33 42.54 12.66
CA GLN A 318 -2.35 43.67 12.55
C GLN A 318 -2.70 44.98 13.30
N ALA A 319 -1.65 45.78 13.61
CA ALA A 319 -1.62 47.10 14.26
C ALA A 319 -0.72 48.13 13.51
N VAL A 320 -0.84 49.43 13.87
CA VAL A 320 -0.58 50.71 13.12
C VAL A 320 0.89 51.13 12.83
N HIS A 321 1.18 51.60 11.59
CA HIS A 321 2.36 52.39 11.14
C HIS A 321 1.94 53.56 10.18
N ALA A 322 2.90 54.37 9.68
CA ALA A 322 2.81 55.58 8.82
C ALA A 322 1.59 55.75 7.88
N ILE A 323 1.14 56.99 7.64
CA ILE A 323 -0.09 57.30 6.88
C ILE A 323 0.25 57.70 5.44
N CYS A 324 0.17 56.73 4.53
CA CYS A 324 0.30 56.97 3.10
C CYS A 324 -0.85 57.84 2.55
N GLY A 325 -0.53 58.76 1.65
CA GLY A 325 -1.47 59.59 0.90
C GLY A 325 -1.75 60.95 1.54
N ASP A 326 -0.84 61.46 2.37
CA ASP A 326 -0.95 62.79 2.99
C ASP A 326 -0.17 63.88 2.26
N ALA A 327 0.38 63.53 1.08
CA ALA A 327 1.24 64.33 0.23
C ALA A 327 2.59 64.68 0.88
N THR A 328 3.04 63.92 1.88
CA THR A 328 4.34 64.12 2.53
C THR A 328 5.10 62.81 2.69
N VAL A 329 6.19 62.66 1.92
CA VAL A 329 7.09 61.49 2.06
C VAL A 329 7.79 61.51 3.43
N ALA A 330 7.44 60.57 4.30
CA ALA A 330 8.01 60.36 5.62
C ALA A 330 8.47 58.91 5.82
N ALA A 331 9.66 58.69 6.38
CA ALA A 331 10.21 57.34 6.57
C ALA A 331 9.23 56.42 7.33
N PRO A 332 8.86 55.24 6.78
CA PRO A 332 9.58 54.49 5.73
C PRO A 332 9.13 54.72 4.27
N GLU A 333 8.33 55.73 3.95
CA GLU A 333 7.80 55.99 2.60
C GLU A 333 8.89 56.36 1.56
N GLU A 334 8.73 55.89 0.32
CA GLU A 334 9.59 56.17 -0.83
C GLU A 334 8.93 57.15 -1.84
N CYS A 335 7.60 57.23 -1.82
CA CYS A 335 6.77 58.15 -2.60
C CYS A 335 5.52 58.55 -1.79
N ASP A 336 4.84 59.65 -2.13
CA ASP A 336 3.50 59.99 -1.63
C ASP A 336 2.89 61.03 -2.59
N GLU A 337 1.92 60.60 -3.40
CA GLU A 337 1.27 61.46 -4.41
C GLU A 337 0.00 62.16 -3.88
N GLY A 338 -0.30 62.06 -2.58
CA GLY A 338 -1.48 62.68 -1.95
C GLY A 338 -2.77 61.88 -2.08
N ASP A 339 -2.67 60.62 -2.50
CA ASP A 339 -3.72 59.60 -2.38
C ASP A 339 -3.10 58.19 -2.21
N VAL A 340 -3.92 57.14 -2.29
CA VAL A 340 -3.50 55.73 -2.12
C VAL A 340 -3.99 54.88 -3.30
N ALA A 341 -4.14 55.48 -4.48
CA ALA A 341 -4.59 54.80 -5.68
C ALA A 341 -3.44 53.99 -6.31
N PRO A 342 -3.60 52.67 -6.53
CA PRO A 342 -2.58 51.90 -7.23
C PRO A 342 -2.49 52.26 -8.73
N GLY A 343 -1.31 52.12 -9.33
CA GLY A 343 -1.08 52.27 -10.77
C GLY A 343 -0.82 53.71 -11.26
N ASP A 344 -0.52 54.64 -10.35
CA ASP A 344 -0.10 56.01 -10.67
C ASP A 344 1.41 56.25 -10.47
N GLY A 345 2.15 55.21 -10.07
CA GLY A 345 3.57 55.29 -9.74
C GLY A 345 3.87 55.26 -8.24
N CYS A 346 2.84 55.24 -7.38
CA CYS A 346 3.00 55.12 -5.93
C CYS A 346 1.98 54.16 -5.31
N ALA A 347 2.46 53.02 -4.82
CA ALA A 347 1.59 51.98 -4.26
C ALA A 347 0.83 52.48 -3.02
N PRO A 348 -0.30 51.85 -2.61
CA PRO A 348 -1.06 52.23 -1.41
C PRO A 348 -0.29 52.20 -0.07
N GLY A 349 0.93 51.67 -0.07
CA GLY A 349 1.88 51.69 1.06
C GLY A 349 2.97 52.76 0.94
N CYS A 350 2.87 53.66 -0.04
CA CYS A 350 3.79 54.77 -0.31
C CYS A 350 5.21 54.29 -0.68
N LEU A 351 5.24 53.31 -1.58
CA LEU A 351 6.44 52.68 -2.14
C LEU A 351 6.40 52.83 -3.66
N LEU A 352 7.58 53.00 -4.29
CA LEU A 352 7.67 53.20 -5.73
C LEU A 352 7.23 51.95 -6.49
N GLU A 353 6.25 52.09 -7.38
CA GLU A 353 5.83 51.00 -8.27
C GLU A 353 6.86 50.81 -9.38
N ALA A 354 7.63 49.72 -9.34
CA ALA A 354 8.67 49.44 -10.34
C ALA A 354 9.13 47.98 -10.35
N CYS A 355 9.19 47.40 -11.54
CA CYS A 355 9.70 46.06 -11.76
C CYS A 355 11.14 45.87 -11.24
N GLY A 356 11.36 44.73 -10.57
CA GLY A 356 12.60 44.32 -9.94
C GLY A 356 12.86 44.95 -8.57
N ASN A 357 11.81 45.35 -7.84
CA ASN A 357 11.90 45.98 -6.52
C ASN A 357 11.59 45.04 -5.33
N ASP A 358 11.42 43.74 -5.60
CA ASP A 358 11.10 42.66 -4.66
C ASP A 358 9.67 42.79 -4.08
N ARG A 359 8.76 43.44 -4.84
CA ARG A 359 7.35 43.63 -4.48
C ARG A 359 6.46 43.51 -5.71
N LEU A 360 5.35 42.80 -5.56
CA LEU A 360 4.32 42.72 -6.60
C LEU A 360 3.47 44.01 -6.63
N ASP A 361 3.74 44.90 -7.58
CA ASP A 361 3.02 46.17 -7.73
C ASP A 361 1.88 46.08 -8.78
N PHE A 362 1.11 47.17 -8.92
CA PHE A 362 -0.08 47.16 -9.78
C PHE A 362 0.28 47.03 -11.26
N GLY A 363 -0.16 45.94 -11.88
CA GLY A 363 0.05 45.66 -13.31
C GLY A 363 1.20 44.69 -13.58
N GLU A 364 1.95 44.30 -12.55
CA GLU A 364 2.97 43.26 -12.58
C GLU A 364 2.32 41.89 -12.32
N ALA A 365 2.83 40.85 -12.98
CA ALA A 365 2.44 39.47 -12.72
C ALA A 365 3.35 38.82 -11.67
N CYS A 366 4.61 39.25 -11.60
CA CYS A 366 5.63 38.83 -10.66
C CYS A 366 6.59 39.99 -10.36
N ASP A 367 7.47 39.81 -9.37
CA ASP A 367 8.67 40.61 -9.14
C ASP A 367 9.65 39.76 -8.31
N ASP A 368 10.89 39.57 -8.77
CA ASP A 368 11.91 38.75 -8.10
C ASP A 368 13.10 39.57 -7.56
N GLY A 369 12.91 40.89 -7.42
CA GLY A 369 13.92 41.78 -6.87
C GLY A 369 15.02 42.17 -7.84
N ASN A 370 14.90 41.84 -9.13
CA ASN A 370 15.81 42.34 -10.15
C ASN A 370 15.16 42.39 -11.58
N LEU A 371 15.98 42.63 -12.62
CA LEU A 371 15.51 42.80 -14.02
C LEU A 371 16.21 41.79 -14.95
N VAL A 372 16.73 40.70 -14.40
CA VAL A 372 17.17 39.55 -15.18
C VAL A 372 15.91 38.75 -15.52
N SER A 373 15.89 38.09 -16.68
CA SER A 373 14.77 37.24 -17.08
C SER A 373 15.12 35.79 -16.84
N GLY A 374 14.16 35.00 -16.38
CA GLY A 374 14.36 33.57 -16.11
C GLY A 374 14.80 33.21 -14.70
N ASP A 375 14.94 34.16 -13.77
CA ASP A 375 15.30 33.91 -12.37
C ASP A 375 14.14 34.06 -11.36
N GLY A 376 12.91 34.16 -11.87
CA GLY A 376 11.68 34.21 -11.09
C GLY A 376 10.65 35.16 -11.69
N CYS A 377 11.12 36.22 -12.34
CA CYS A 377 10.31 37.17 -13.08
C CYS A 377 11.07 37.70 -14.30
N ASP A 378 10.38 38.05 -15.38
CA ASP A 378 11.04 38.61 -16.56
C ASP A 378 11.22 40.13 -16.47
N GLU A 379 12.06 40.71 -17.34
CA GLU A 379 12.45 42.13 -17.27
C GLU A 379 11.27 43.13 -17.44
N ASP A 380 10.13 42.63 -17.90
CA ASP A 380 8.88 43.37 -18.07
C ASP A 380 7.81 43.02 -17.03
N CYS A 381 8.20 42.32 -15.96
CA CYS A 381 7.34 41.86 -14.88
C CYS A 381 6.20 40.93 -15.33
N SER A 382 6.44 40.19 -16.42
CA SER A 382 5.69 38.99 -16.75
C SER A 382 6.32 37.77 -16.10
N GLU A 383 5.49 36.79 -15.73
CA GLU A 383 6.01 35.51 -15.24
C GLU A 383 6.89 34.88 -16.32
N THR A 384 8.08 34.42 -15.92
CA THR A 384 8.92 33.57 -16.76
C THR A 384 8.09 32.36 -17.17
N ALA A 385 7.75 32.30 -18.46
CA ALA A 385 6.87 31.27 -18.97
C ALA A 385 7.08 31.05 -20.47
N CYS A 386 6.98 29.80 -20.86
CA CYS A 386 7.02 29.42 -22.26
C CYS A 386 5.92 30.11 -23.06
N GLY A 387 6.29 30.65 -24.22
CA GLY A 387 5.37 31.30 -25.14
C GLY A 387 5.04 32.74 -24.77
N ASN A 388 5.82 33.38 -23.90
CA ASN A 388 5.66 34.80 -23.55
C ASN A 388 6.43 35.73 -24.51
N GLY A 389 7.24 35.17 -25.40
CA GLY A 389 8.03 35.90 -26.40
C GLY A 389 9.43 36.28 -25.92
N ILE A 390 9.84 35.85 -24.72
CA ILE A 390 11.12 36.15 -24.10
C ILE A 390 11.84 34.83 -23.83
N GLN A 391 12.85 34.51 -24.66
CA GLN A 391 13.65 33.29 -24.44
C GLN A 391 14.57 33.44 -23.20
N THR A 392 14.32 32.64 -22.18
CA THR A 392 15.05 32.64 -20.90
C THR A 392 16.01 31.44 -20.72
N GLU A 393 16.79 31.43 -19.64
CA GLU A 393 17.73 30.34 -19.33
C GLU A 393 16.96 29.07 -18.89
N GLY A 394 16.82 28.11 -19.81
CA GLY A 394 16.01 26.90 -19.61
C GLY A 394 15.14 26.59 -20.83
N GLU A 395 14.88 27.60 -21.65
CA GLU A 395 14.09 27.49 -22.88
C GLU A 395 14.99 27.36 -24.11
N LEU A 396 14.78 26.31 -24.90
CA LEU A 396 15.52 26.10 -26.14
C LEU A 396 14.98 26.95 -27.29
N CYS A 397 13.73 27.39 -27.18
CA CYS A 397 13.06 28.35 -28.06
C CYS A 397 11.92 29.07 -27.30
N ASP A 398 11.44 30.18 -27.84
CA ASP A 398 10.15 30.81 -27.51
C ASP A 398 9.68 31.57 -28.77
N ASP A 399 8.46 31.32 -29.25
CA ASP A 399 7.88 32.00 -30.42
C ASP A 399 6.66 32.89 -30.10
N GLY A 400 6.44 33.17 -28.82
CA GLY A 400 5.41 34.07 -28.33
C GLY A 400 4.02 33.44 -28.24
N ASN A 401 3.92 32.11 -28.25
CA ASN A 401 2.68 31.39 -27.98
C ASN A 401 2.91 29.96 -27.46
N LEU A 402 1.83 29.22 -27.15
CA LEU A 402 1.87 27.85 -26.59
C LEU A 402 1.29 26.79 -27.58
N GLU A 403 1.21 27.11 -28.87
CA GLU A 403 0.67 26.22 -29.91
C GLU A 403 1.76 25.30 -30.46
N SER A 404 1.80 24.06 -30.00
CA SER A 404 2.79 23.10 -30.50
C SER A 404 2.69 22.84 -32.01
N GLY A 405 3.84 22.63 -32.65
CA GLY A 405 3.95 22.29 -34.07
C GLY A 405 4.19 23.47 -35.02
N ASP A 406 4.35 24.70 -34.51
CA ASP A 406 4.56 25.91 -35.31
C ASP A 406 6.01 26.44 -35.30
N GLY A 407 6.90 25.81 -34.52
CA GLY A 407 8.32 26.13 -34.46
C GLY A 407 8.89 26.01 -33.05
N CYS A 408 8.09 26.30 -32.03
CA CYS A 408 8.41 26.08 -30.63
C CYS A 408 7.23 25.43 -29.91
N ASP A 409 7.46 24.26 -29.32
CA ASP A 409 6.38 23.54 -28.65
C ASP A 409 6.09 24.14 -27.28
N ALA A 410 4.91 23.82 -26.71
CA ALA A 410 4.43 24.34 -25.43
C ALA A 410 5.34 24.06 -24.21
N ASN A 411 6.39 23.26 -24.37
CA ASN A 411 7.43 23.00 -23.38
C ASN A 411 8.76 23.73 -23.67
N CYS A 412 8.75 24.69 -24.59
CA CYS A 412 9.88 25.51 -25.01
C CYS A 412 11.06 24.71 -25.57
N THR A 413 10.72 23.65 -26.29
CA THR A 413 11.65 22.89 -27.12
C THR A 413 11.27 23.04 -28.59
N PRO A 414 12.27 23.08 -29.51
CA PRO A 414 11.96 23.12 -30.93
C PRO A 414 11.09 21.92 -31.32
N THR A 415 10.09 22.16 -32.15
CA THR A 415 9.22 21.09 -32.65
C THR A 415 10.03 19.96 -33.30
N GLY A 416 9.83 18.73 -32.82
CA GLY A 416 10.33 17.51 -33.43
C GLY A 416 10.49 16.35 -32.44
N CYS A 417 10.82 15.18 -32.98
CA CYS A 417 10.86 13.95 -32.22
C CYS A 417 11.85 13.97 -31.04
N GLY A 418 11.43 13.36 -29.93
CA GLY A 418 12.22 13.19 -28.72
C GLY A 418 12.23 14.43 -27.85
N ASN A 419 11.28 15.36 -28.04
CA ASN A 419 11.23 16.63 -27.33
C ASN A 419 10.19 16.65 -26.19
N GLY A 420 9.41 15.59 -26.05
CA GLY A 420 8.39 15.39 -25.02
C GLY A 420 7.01 15.93 -25.39
N VAL A 421 6.82 16.46 -26.60
CA VAL A 421 5.56 17.03 -27.08
C VAL A 421 5.17 16.41 -28.42
N ARG A 422 4.11 15.61 -28.39
CA ARG A 422 3.59 14.96 -29.59
C ARG A 422 2.87 15.94 -30.53
N THR A 423 3.39 16.13 -31.73
CA THR A 423 2.86 17.04 -32.76
C THR A 423 2.26 16.34 -33.98
N GLU A 424 1.70 17.11 -34.94
CA GLU A 424 1.07 16.56 -36.15
C GLU A 424 2.10 15.90 -37.08
N GLY A 425 2.15 14.56 -37.06
CA GLY A 425 3.10 13.77 -37.85
C GLY A 425 3.79 12.68 -37.03
N GLU A 426 3.72 12.78 -35.70
CA GLU A 426 4.35 11.86 -34.75
C GLU A 426 3.35 10.83 -34.20
N ALA A 427 3.75 9.56 -34.16
CA ALA A 427 2.93 8.50 -33.58
C ALA A 427 3.05 8.48 -32.04
N CYS A 428 4.23 8.84 -31.51
CA CYS A 428 4.61 8.94 -30.10
C CYS A 428 5.63 10.07 -29.92
N ASP A 429 5.95 10.43 -28.68
CA ASP A 429 7.16 11.18 -28.29
C ASP A 429 7.38 10.94 -26.78
N ASP A 430 8.51 10.37 -26.39
CA ASP A 430 8.86 10.05 -24.99
C ASP A 430 9.98 10.94 -24.42
N GLY A 431 10.25 12.06 -25.09
CA GLY A 431 11.21 13.05 -24.60
C GLY A 431 12.67 12.67 -24.78
N ASN A 432 12.99 11.66 -25.59
CA ASN A 432 14.36 11.35 -25.96
C ASN A 432 14.48 10.62 -27.33
N ASP A 433 15.71 10.33 -27.77
CA ASP A 433 16.02 9.64 -29.05
C ASP A 433 16.55 8.20 -28.83
N VAL A 434 16.29 7.61 -27.66
CA VAL A 434 16.70 6.24 -27.35
C VAL A 434 15.80 5.28 -28.13
N GLU A 435 16.36 4.13 -28.48
CA GLU A 435 15.63 3.08 -29.18
C GLU A 435 15.14 2.07 -28.14
N ASP A 436 13.98 1.45 -28.37
CA ASP A 436 13.38 0.42 -27.52
C ASP A 436 12.86 0.88 -26.12
N ASP A 437 12.54 2.17 -25.90
CA ASP A 437 11.98 2.69 -24.63
C ASP A 437 10.56 3.28 -24.71
N GLY A 438 9.93 3.21 -25.88
CA GLY A 438 8.51 3.55 -26.08
C GLY A 438 8.26 4.36 -27.34
N CYS A 439 9.25 5.16 -27.75
CA CYS A 439 9.23 5.90 -28.99
C CYS A 439 10.60 5.82 -29.68
N ASP A 440 10.65 5.39 -30.94
CA ASP A 440 11.93 5.39 -31.65
C ASP A 440 12.35 6.82 -32.05
N ALA A 441 13.61 6.99 -32.46
CA ALA A 441 14.14 8.29 -32.92
C ALA A 441 13.48 8.82 -34.22
N MET A 442 12.49 8.11 -34.76
CA MET A 442 11.64 8.55 -35.88
C MET A 442 10.18 8.80 -35.46
N CYS A 443 9.91 8.81 -34.16
CA CYS A 443 8.59 8.97 -33.55
C CYS A 443 7.55 7.99 -34.08
N ALA A 444 8.01 6.77 -34.39
CA ALA A 444 7.17 5.61 -34.54
C ALA A 444 7.01 4.94 -33.17
N ALA A 445 5.76 4.64 -32.82
CA ALA A 445 5.46 4.00 -31.54
C ALA A 445 6.09 2.61 -31.49
N ASP A 446 7.00 2.41 -30.55
CA ASP A 446 7.57 1.12 -30.22
C ASP A 446 6.75 0.49 -29.08
N PHE A 447 5.48 0.21 -29.37
CA PHE A 447 4.65 -0.55 -28.45
C PHE A 447 5.24 -1.98 -28.35
N GLY A 448 5.99 -2.29 -27.28
CA GLY A 448 6.09 -3.69 -26.81
C GLY A 448 7.39 -4.21 -26.20
N ALA A 449 8.47 -3.46 -26.03
CA ALA A 449 9.68 -4.00 -25.40
C ALA A 449 9.72 -3.77 -23.89
N GLN A 450 9.01 -4.62 -23.12
CA GLN A 450 9.29 -4.74 -21.68
C GLN A 450 10.80 -4.93 -21.47
N THR A 451 11.42 -4.13 -20.59
CA THR A 451 12.85 -4.19 -20.32
C THR A 451 13.25 -5.60 -19.86
N LEU A 452 14.55 -5.94 -19.89
CA LEU A 452 14.99 -7.22 -19.35
C LEU A 452 14.67 -7.35 -17.83
N ALA A 453 14.64 -6.24 -17.09
CA ALA A 453 14.25 -6.20 -15.69
C ALA A 453 12.76 -6.47 -15.54
N GLN A 454 11.91 -5.76 -16.28
CA GLN A 454 10.45 -5.96 -16.28
C GLN A 454 10.06 -7.39 -16.65
N ARG A 455 10.69 -7.97 -17.68
CA ARG A 455 10.43 -9.38 -18.06
C ARG A 455 10.85 -10.38 -16.99
N ARG A 456 11.89 -10.09 -16.21
CA ARG A 456 12.31 -10.93 -15.07
C ARG A 456 11.31 -10.82 -13.93
N CYS A 457 10.88 -9.61 -13.59
CA CYS A 457 9.82 -9.35 -12.62
C CYS A 457 8.54 -10.12 -12.99
N ILE A 458 7.99 -9.89 -14.18
CA ILE A 458 6.76 -10.56 -14.66
C ILE A 458 6.90 -12.09 -14.62
N ALA A 459 8.05 -12.63 -15.01
CA ALA A 459 8.27 -14.08 -14.96
C ALA A 459 8.34 -14.63 -13.53
N ALA A 460 8.96 -13.89 -12.60
CA ALA A 460 9.10 -14.29 -11.21
C ALA A 460 7.76 -14.22 -10.45
N VAL A 461 7.04 -13.10 -10.59
CA VAL A 461 5.72 -12.91 -9.98
C VAL A 461 4.74 -13.95 -10.50
N ASN A 462 4.64 -14.16 -11.81
CA ASN A 462 3.75 -15.19 -12.38
C ASN A 462 4.12 -16.62 -11.92
N ALA A 463 5.40 -16.91 -11.71
CA ALA A 463 5.79 -18.18 -11.11
C ALA A 463 5.29 -18.32 -9.67
N GLY A 464 5.46 -17.27 -8.85
CA GLY A 464 4.96 -17.23 -7.47
C GLY A 464 3.44 -17.33 -7.37
N VAL A 465 2.68 -16.62 -8.23
CA VAL A 465 1.21 -16.72 -8.32
C VAL A 465 0.79 -18.16 -8.65
N GLY A 466 1.49 -18.81 -9.58
CA GLY A 466 1.27 -20.23 -9.91
C GLY A 466 1.47 -21.15 -8.70
N ASP A 467 2.50 -20.90 -7.89
CA ASP A 467 2.79 -21.66 -6.67
C ASP A 467 1.74 -21.44 -5.57
N VAL A 468 1.25 -20.21 -5.39
CA VAL A 468 0.13 -19.88 -4.49
C VAL A 468 -1.13 -20.63 -4.92
N ALA A 469 -1.51 -20.53 -6.20
CA ALA A 469 -2.68 -21.20 -6.75
C ALA A 469 -2.59 -22.72 -6.61
N TRP A 470 -1.44 -23.31 -6.92
CA TRP A 470 -1.21 -24.74 -6.78
C TRP A 470 -1.24 -25.21 -5.31
N THR A 471 -0.71 -24.39 -4.40
CA THR A 471 -0.78 -24.66 -2.96
C THR A 471 -2.22 -24.67 -2.46
N ARG A 472 -3.01 -23.67 -2.86
CA ARG A 472 -4.46 -23.62 -2.58
C ARG A 472 -5.19 -24.83 -3.13
N ALA A 473 -4.93 -25.22 -4.38
CA ALA A 473 -5.52 -26.40 -5.00
C ALA A 473 -5.26 -27.70 -4.21
N ARG A 474 -4.05 -27.86 -3.63
CA ARG A 474 -3.70 -29.00 -2.78
C ARG A 474 -4.41 -28.97 -1.43
N LEU A 475 -4.60 -27.79 -0.83
CA LEU A 475 -5.38 -27.63 0.40
C LEU A 475 -6.85 -28.02 0.16
N ASN A 476 -7.42 -27.58 -0.96
CA ASN A 476 -8.76 -27.92 -1.40
C ASN A 476 -8.96 -29.43 -1.58
N GLU A 477 -8.00 -30.12 -2.22
CA GLU A 477 -8.01 -31.59 -2.32
C GLU A 477 -8.06 -32.27 -0.94
N ARG A 478 -7.37 -31.70 0.06
CA ARG A 478 -7.37 -32.23 1.44
C ARG A 478 -8.72 -31.98 2.12
N CYS A 479 -9.33 -30.82 1.92
CA CYS A 479 -10.67 -30.52 2.43
C CYS A 479 -11.72 -31.47 1.86
N LEU A 480 -11.73 -31.68 0.55
CA LEU A 480 -12.60 -32.69 -0.07
C LEU A 480 -12.35 -34.08 0.52
N ALA A 481 -11.09 -34.47 0.73
CA ALA A 481 -10.76 -35.76 1.33
C ALA A 481 -11.22 -35.88 2.79
N ALA A 482 -11.14 -34.81 3.59
CA ALA A 482 -11.63 -34.76 4.97
C ALA A 482 -13.16 -34.84 5.02
N ALA A 483 -13.85 -34.10 4.15
CA ALA A 483 -15.29 -34.14 3.99
C ALA A 483 -15.78 -35.55 3.65
N ILE A 484 -15.15 -36.21 2.67
CA ILE A 484 -15.44 -37.60 2.30
C ILE A 484 -15.27 -38.56 3.49
N ARG A 485 -14.25 -38.35 4.33
CA ARG A 485 -14.01 -39.16 5.54
C ARG A 485 -15.00 -38.88 6.67
N GLY A 486 -15.79 -37.81 6.57
CA GLY A 486 -16.73 -37.34 7.59
C GLY A 486 -16.04 -36.59 8.73
N GLU A 487 -14.82 -36.07 8.50
CA GLU A 487 -14.01 -35.38 9.52
C GLU A 487 -14.47 -33.94 9.75
N LEU A 488 -15.22 -33.35 8.82
CA LEU A 488 -15.72 -31.97 8.92
C LEU A 488 -17.10 -31.89 9.62
N GLY A 489 -17.68 -33.01 10.04
CA GLY A 489 -19.03 -33.03 10.63
C GLY A 489 -20.15 -32.84 9.60
N ALA A 490 -21.35 -32.54 10.10
CA ALA A 490 -22.56 -32.34 9.28
C ALA A 490 -22.89 -30.86 9.02
N ASP A 491 -22.07 -29.94 9.55
CA ASP A 491 -22.26 -28.50 9.39
C ASP A 491 -21.86 -28.08 7.96
N PRO A 492 -22.77 -27.48 7.18
CA PRO A 492 -22.46 -26.96 5.85
C PRO A 492 -21.32 -25.94 5.86
N ALA A 493 -21.17 -25.14 6.93
CA ALA A 493 -20.13 -24.13 7.04
C ALA A 493 -18.73 -24.74 7.26
N ALA A 494 -18.64 -26.00 7.72
CA ALA A 494 -17.36 -26.64 8.02
C ALA A 494 -16.51 -26.93 6.78
N PHE A 495 -17.13 -27.09 5.61
CA PHE A 495 -16.38 -27.22 4.35
C PHE A 495 -15.80 -25.87 3.91
N ASP A 496 -16.59 -24.80 3.97
CA ASP A 496 -16.12 -23.46 3.64
C ASP A 496 -15.04 -22.99 4.62
N ALA A 497 -15.21 -23.25 5.92
CA ALA A 497 -14.17 -23.03 6.92
C ALA A 497 -12.90 -23.83 6.62
N CYS A 498 -13.03 -25.07 6.12
CA CYS A 498 -11.88 -25.86 5.68
C CYS A 498 -11.17 -25.24 4.47
N LEU A 499 -11.95 -24.79 3.47
CA LEU A 499 -11.40 -24.13 2.30
C LEU A 499 -10.68 -22.85 2.69
N ALA A 500 -11.26 -22.04 3.59
CA ALA A 500 -10.62 -20.84 4.14
C ALA A 500 -9.34 -21.17 4.93
N ALA A 501 -9.33 -22.27 5.68
CA ALA A 501 -8.23 -22.63 6.57
C ALA A 501 -6.92 -22.95 5.84
N ASP A 502 -5.87 -22.18 6.14
CA ASP A 502 -4.51 -22.51 5.78
C ASP A 502 -3.84 -23.41 6.83
N ARG A 503 -4.21 -24.70 6.81
CA ARG A 503 -3.65 -25.66 7.76
C ARG A 503 -2.15 -25.86 7.56
N HIS A 504 -1.41 -25.55 8.62
CA HIS A 504 0.05 -25.50 8.64
C HIS A 504 0.64 -24.39 7.76
N GLU A 505 -0.08 -23.28 7.56
CA GLU A 505 0.49 -22.03 7.02
C GLU A 505 1.26 -22.26 5.72
N LYS A 506 0.67 -23.06 4.82
CA LYS A 506 1.29 -23.40 3.54
C LYS A 506 0.98 -22.35 2.49
N LEU A 507 -0.26 -21.88 2.47
CA LEU A 507 -0.69 -20.79 1.62
C LEU A 507 0.03 -19.51 2.02
N LEU A 508 0.13 -19.25 3.32
CA LEU A 508 0.88 -18.15 3.90
C LEU A 508 2.34 -18.15 3.43
N ARG A 509 3.05 -19.27 3.58
CA ARG A 509 4.42 -19.41 3.05
C ARG A 509 4.54 -19.13 1.55
N ALA A 510 3.54 -19.54 0.77
CA ALA A 510 3.55 -19.29 -0.67
C ALA A 510 3.31 -17.81 -0.99
N LEU A 511 2.48 -17.11 -0.20
CA LEU A 511 2.24 -15.67 -0.33
C LEU A 511 3.49 -14.86 0.08
N HIS A 512 4.17 -15.25 1.16
CA HIS A 512 5.44 -14.64 1.57
C HIS A 512 6.55 -14.84 0.56
N GLU A 513 6.70 -16.04 -0.02
CA GLU A 513 7.69 -16.24 -1.07
C GLU A 513 7.37 -15.42 -2.32
N LEU A 514 6.09 -15.22 -2.65
CA LEU A 514 5.68 -14.31 -3.72
C LEU A 514 6.08 -12.86 -3.42
N ALA A 515 5.85 -12.37 -2.19
CA ALA A 515 6.28 -11.04 -1.76
C ALA A 515 7.79 -10.85 -1.92
N ARG A 516 8.56 -11.85 -1.50
CA ARG A 516 10.01 -11.87 -1.61
C ARG A 516 10.49 -11.90 -3.07
N LEU A 517 9.76 -12.58 -3.96
CA LEU A 517 10.06 -12.63 -5.40
C LEU A 517 9.82 -11.28 -6.05
N GLU A 518 8.74 -10.59 -5.70
CA GLU A 518 8.47 -9.24 -6.19
C GLU A 518 9.59 -8.28 -5.78
N GLU A 519 9.86 -8.16 -4.49
CA GLU A 519 10.92 -7.27 -3.97
C GLU A 519 12.29 -7.55 -4.58
N SER A 520 12.65 -8.82 -4.76
CA SER A 520 13.99 -9.17 -5.26
C SER A 520 14.14 -9.14 -6.78
N GLN A 521 13.04 -9.15 -7.54
CA GLN A 521 13.07 -9.26 -9.01
C GLN A 521 12.43 -8.06 -9.73
N CYS A 522 11.67 -7.23 -9.02
CA CYS A 522 10.99 -6.05 -9.54
C CYS A 522 11.70 -4.80 -9.02
N ASP A 523 12.13 -3.95 -9.94
CA ASP A 523 12.70 -2.65 -9.61
C ASP A 523 11.54 -1.66 -9.36
N ALA A 524 11.58 -0.93 -8.25
CA ALA A 524 10.53 0.01 -7.87
C ALA A 524 10.45 1.18 -8.87
N ASP A 525 11.58 1.56 -9.48
CA ASP A 525 11.68 2.68 -10.42
C ASP A 525 11.33 2.27 -11.87
N GLU A 526 11.28 0.97 -12.17
CA GLU A 526 10.91 0.42 -13.49
C GLU A 526 9.77 -0.62 -13.38
N LEU A 527 8.80 -0.39 -12.49
CA LEU A 527 7.65 -1.29 -12.39
C LEU A 527 6.90 -1.32 -13.73
N PRO A 528 6.71 -2.50 -14.35
CA PRO A 528 5.85 -2.59 -15.50
C PRO A 528 4.41 -2.19 -15.08
N GLU A 529 3.60 -1.67 -16.02
CA GLU A 529 2.14 -1.50 -15.80
C GLU A 529 1.41 -2.83 -15.45
N LEU A 530 2.14 -3.93 -15.35
CA LEU A 530 1.71 -5.27 -14.98
C LEU A 530 2.43 -5.74 -13.70
N ALA A 531 1.70 -5.93 -12.61
CA ALA A 531 1.85 -7.07 -11.70
C ALA A 531 0.98 -6.86 -10.46
N LEU A 532 0.22 -7.88 -10.07
CA LEU A 532 -0.26 -7.98 -8.70
C LEU A 532 0.91 -8.35 -7.78
N GLY A 533 1.16 -7.53 -6.78
CA GLY A 533 1.84 -7.94 -5.55
C GLY A 533 0.94 -8.76 -4.61
N PRO A 534 1.49 -9.36 -3.55
CA PRO A 534 0.79 -10.17 -2.53
C PRO A 534 -0.43 -9.45 -1.96
N ASP A 535 -0.23 -8.18 -1.64
CA ASP A 535 -1.12 -7.03 -1.55
C ASP A 535 -2.49 -7.18 -2.24
N ARG A 536 -2.50 -7.47 -3.55
CA ARG A 536 -3.75 -7.59 -4.33
C ARG A 536 -4.29 -9.03 -4.37
N LEU A 537 -3.51 -10.04 -3.98
CA LEU A 537 -3.97 -11.42 -3.79
C LEU A 537 -4.58 -11.67 -2.40
N ALA A 538 -4.21 -10.88 -1.39
CA ALA A 538 -4.71 -11.00 -0.03
C ALA A 538 -6.11 -10.36 0.13
N GLY A 539 -6.41 -9.29 -0.62
CA GLY A 539 -7.70 -8.58 -0.55
C GLY A 539 -8.38 -8.20 -1.87
N GLY A 540 -7.76 -8.44 -3.02
CA GLY A 540 -8.30 -8.05 -4.32
C GLY A 540 -9.18 -9.11 -5.01
N PRO A 541 -9.78 -8.78 -6.17
CA PRO A 541 -10.61 -9.70 -6.95
C PRO A 541 -9.88 -10.99 -7.33
N ALA A 542 -8.55 -10.98 -7.50
CA ALA A 542 -7.75 -12.17 -7.78
C ALA A 542 -7.72 -13.20 -6.62
N ALA A 543 -7.92 -12.76 -5.37
CA ALA A 543 -8.14 -13.66 -4.22
C ALA A 543 -9.35 -14.59 -4.44
N GLN A 544 -10.35 -14.09 -5.19
CA GLN A 544 -11.56 -14.82 -5.56
C GLN A 544 -11.29 -15.79 -6.72
N VAL A 545 -10.26 -15.58 -7.53
CA VAL A 545 -9.94 -16.37 -8.74
C VAL A 545 -9.01 -17.56 -8.46
N LEU A 546 -8.43 -17.66 -7.25
CA LEU A 546 -7.65 -18.83 -6.85
C LEU A 546 -8.48 -20.14 -6.98
N PRO A 547 -7.84 -21.32 -7.13
CA PRO A 547 -8.54 -22.62 -7.33
C PRO A 547 -9.52 -23.07 -6.23
N GLY A 548 -9.78 -22.24 -5.20
CA GLY A 548 -10.94 -22.33 -4.31
C GLY A 548 -12.26 -22.40 -5.07
N ASP A 549 -12.39 -21.59 -6.11
CA ASP A 549 -13.64 -21.51 -6.86
C ASP A 549 -13.83 -22.69 -7.83
N LEU A 550 -12.75 -23.29 -8.36
CA LEU A 550 -12.86 -24.54 -9.14
C LEU A 550 -13.52 -25.67 -8.34
N VAL A 551 -13.35 -25.71 -7.01
CA VAL A 551 -14.05 -26.66 -6.14
C VAL A 551 -15.55 -26.35 -6.09
N ARG A 552 -15.90 -25.06 -5.94
CA ARG A 552 -17.29 -24.60 -5.88
C ARG A 552 -18.00 -24.80 -7.22
N ASP A 553 -17.32 -24.53 -8.34
CA ASP A 553 -17.85 -24.73 -9.68
C ASP A 553 -18.06 -26.22 -10.00
N LEU A 554 -17.24 -27.12 -9.46
CA LEU A 554 -17.44 -28.56 -9.65
C LEU A 554 -18.50 -29.14 -8.72
N PHE A 555 -18.52 -28.72 -7.45
CA PHE A 555 -19.28 -29.40 -6.39
C PHE A 555 -20.46 -28.60 -5.82
N GLY A 556 -20.67 -27.36 -6.28
CA GLY A 556 -21.71 -26.44 -5.81
C GLY A 556 -21.30 -25.64 -4.56
N ALA A 557 -22.19 -24.75 -4.12
CA ALA A 557 -22.10 -24.01 -2.85
C ALA A 557 -23.36 -24.27 -1.99
N PRO A 558 -23.26 -24.99 -0.85
CA PRO A 558 -22.05 -25.61 -0.31
C PRO A 558 -21.64 -26.85 -1.14
N PRO A 559 -20.33 -27.15 -1.22
CA PRO A 559 -19.82 -28.24 -2.04
C PRO A 559 -20.26 -29.62 -1.52
N MET A 560 -20.85 -30.40 -2.42
CA MET A 560 -21.35 -31.75 -2.09
C MET A 560 -20.22 -32.78 -2.11
N ALA A 561 -19.88 -33.32 -0.94
CA ALA A 561 -18.93 -34.43 -0.82
C ALA A 561 -19.64 -35.78 -0.69
N ALA A 562 -19.21 -36.78 -1.45
CA ALA A 562 -19.65 -38.16 -1.30
C ALA A 562 -19.21 -38.72 0.06
N THR A 563 -20.03 -39.55 0.67
CA THR A 563 -19.66 -40.20 1.94
C THR A 563 -18.61 -41.28 1.69
N LYS A 564 -17.79 -41.58 2.72
CA LYS A 564 -16.83 -42.70 2.69
C LYS A 564 -17.46 -44.06 2.38
N ASP A 565 -18.76 -44.20 2.62
CA ASP A 565 -19.52 -45.42 2.39
C ASP A 565 -19.75 -45.64 0.89
N ASP A 566 -19.90 -44.57 0.10
CA ASP A 566 -19.84 -44.63 -1.36
C ASP A 566 -18.40 -44.46 -1.87
N ARG A 567 -17.63 -45.55 -1.77
CA ARG A 567 -16.24 -45.59 -2.21
C ARG A 567 -16.05 -45.27 -3.70
N ARG A 568 -17.07 -45.45 -4.55
CA ARG A 568 -16.96 -45.17 -5.99
C ARG A 568 -17.13 -43.67 -6.25
N ALA A 569 -18.18 -43.07 -5.71
CA ALA A 569 -18.39 -41.62 -5.77
C ALA A 569 -17.21 -40.86 -5.16
N ALA A 570 -16.75 -41.26 -3.97
CA ALA A 570 -15.59 -40.68 -3.29
C ALA A 570 -14.26 -40.81 -4.07
N ARG A 571 -14.09 -41.86 -4.89
CA ARG A 571 -12.94 -41.98 -5.78
C ARG A 571 -13.09 -41.10 -7.02
N CYS A 572 -14.29 -41.03 -7.58
CA CYS A 572 -14.60 -40.18 -8.73
C CYS A 572 -14.34 -38.70 -8.41
N GLN A 573 -14.95 -38.14 -7.36
CA GLN A 573 -14.78 -36.73 -6.98
C GLN A 573 -13.31 -36.35 -6.73
N ARG A 574 -12.58 -37.13 -5.94
CA ARG A 574 -11.14 -36.89 -5.70
C ARG A 574 -10.31 -36.96 -6.98
N LYS A 575 -10.66 -37.86 -7.90
CA LYS A 575 -9.90 -38.04 -9.13
C LYS A 575 -10.14 -36.90 -10.12
N VAL A 576 -11.40 -36.49 -10.27
CA VAL A 576 -11.82 -35.37 -11.12
C VAL A 576 -11.15 -34.09 -10.64
N LEU A 577 -11.33 -33.69 -9.37
CA LEU A 577 -10.72 -32.47 -8.83
C LEU A 577 -9.20 -32.46 -9.03
N ARG A 578 -8.52 -33.57 -8.72
CA ARG A 578 -7.06 -33.66 -8.90
C ARG A 578 -6.61 -33.55 -10.35
N GLN A 579 -7.37 -34.12 -11.30
CA GLN A 579 -7.00 -33.98 -12.71
C GLN A 579 -7.33 -32.58 -13.24
N ALA A 580 -8.45 -31.97 -12.81
CA ALA A 580 -8.81 -30.60 -13.13
C ALA A 580 -7.74 -29.61 -12.63
N ASN A 581 -7.30 -29.71 -11.37
CA ASN A 581 -6.21 -28.90 -10.82
C ASN A 581 -4.90 -29.03 -11.63
N LYS A 582 -4.59 -30.25 -12.13
CA LYS A 582 -3.40 -30.47 -12.97
C LYS A 582 -3.53 -29.87 -14.36
N LEU A 583 -4.75 -29.87 -14.91
CA LEU A 583 -5.02 -29.20 -16.17
C LEU A 583 -4.94 -27.69 -15.99
N HIS A 584 -5.56 -27.14 -14.95
CA HIS A 584 -5.47 -25.73 -14.58
C HIS A 584 -4.01 -25.26 -14.49
N ALA A 585 -3.16 -25.97 -13.74
CA ALA A 585 -1.74 -25.65 -13.65
C ALA A 585 -1.01 -25.73 -15.00
N ALA A 586 -1.32 -26.74 -15.83
CA ALA A 586 -0.72 -26.85 -17.15
C ALA A 586 -1.17 -25.73 -18.11
N VAL A 587 -2.41 -25.24 -17.96
CA VAL A 587 -2.94 -24.11 -18.72
C VAL A 587 -2.25 -22.83 -18.27
N TRP A 588 -2.16 -22.59 -16.96
CA TRP A 588 -1.41 -21.47 -16.38
C TRP A 588 0.02 -21.38 -16.93
N ASP A 589 0.79 -22.48 -16.82
CA ASP A 589 2.19 -22.51 -17.27
C ASP A 589 2.34 -22.14 -18.75
N GLU A 590 1.40 -22.57 -19.60
CA GLU A 590 1.42 -22.28 -21.03
C GLU A 590 0.95 -20.87 -21.35
N LEU A 591 -0.05 -20.34 -20.62
CA LEU A 591 -0.49 -18.96 -20.80
C LEU A 591 0.64 -18.00 -20.40
N VAL A 592 1.27 -18.19 -19.24
CA VAL A 592 2.43 -17.41 -18.79
C VAL A 592 3.59 -17.51 -19.79
N ALA A 593 3.90 -18.72 -20.28
CA ALA A 593 4.94 -18.90 -21.28
C ALA A 593 4.63 -18.19 -22.60
N ALA A 594 3.36 -18.16 -23.03
CA ALA A 594 2.92 -17.44 -24.23
C ALA A 594 3.02 -15.92 -24.04
N THR A 595 2.62 -15.39 -22.89
CA THR A 595 2.78 -13.98 -22.52
C THR A 595 4.25 -13.59 -22.58
N LEU A 596 5.13 -14.31 -21.87
CA LEU A 596 6.57 -14.03 -21.84
C LEU A 596 7.23 -14.15 -23.23
N ALA A 597 6.81 -15.12 -24.06
CA ALA A 597 7.35 -15.28 -25.40
C ALA A 597 7.01 -14.08 -26.31
N LYS A 598 5.80 -13.53 -26.17
CA LYS A 598 5.33 -12.40 -26.97
C LYS A 598 5.92 -11.07 -26.51
N LEU A 599 6.09 -10.88 -25.19
CA LEU A 599 6.87 -9.78 -24.60
C LEU A 599 8.37 -9.84 -24.98
N ALA A 600 8.88 -11.00 -25.37
CA ALA A 600 10.27 -11.18 -25.78
C ALA A 600 10.49 -11.06 -27.31
N GLY A 601 9.46 -10.76 -28.11
CA GLY A 601 9.55 -10.72 -29.58
C GLY A 601 10.00 -12.04 -30.21
N ARG A 602 9.82 -13.18 -29.53
CA ARG A 602 10.35 -14.48 -29.98
C ARG A 602 9.37 -15.16 -30.93
N GLY A 603 9.65 -15.11 -32.23
CA GLY A 603 8.95 -15.91 -33.26
C GLY A 603 7.90 -15.15 -34.09
N SER A 604 7.63 -13.88 -33.75
CA SER A 604 6.85 -12.89 -34.51
C SER A 604 7.21 -11.48 -34.01
N ALA A 605 6.69 -10.43 -34.64
CA ALA A 605 6.70 -9.09 -34.05
C ALA A 605 6.04 -9.11 -32.65
N PRO A 606 6.40 -8.16 -31.76
CA PRO A 606 5.65 -7.89 -30.52
C PRO A 606 4.15 -7.72 -30.81
N ALA A 607 3.29 -7.93 -29.82
CA ALA A 607 1.87 -7.67 -30.01
C ALA A 607 1.65 -6.16 -30.22
N GLU A 608 0.94 -5.77 -31.28
CA GLU A 608 0.65 -4.34 -31.56
C GLU A 608 -0.55 -3.84 -30.72
N SER A 609 -1.22 -4.75 -29.97
CA SER A 609 -2.30 -4.42 -29.02
C SER A 609 -2.56 -5.56 -28.02
N ASP A 610 -3.21 -5.24 -26.90
CA ASP A 610 -3.64 -6.21 -25.88
C ASP A 610 -4.56 -7.29 -26.44
N ALA A 611 -5.44 -6.92 -27.38
CA ALA A 611 -6.34 -7.85 -28.06
C ALA A 611 -5.58 -8.90 -28.89
N GLU A 612 -4.48 -8.52 -29.53
CA GLU A 612 -3.62 -9.46 -30.25
C GLU A 612 -2.83 -10.36 -29.28
N LEU A 613 -2.35 -9.80 -28.17
CA LEU A 613 -1.67 -10.55 -27.11
C LEU A 613 -2.60 -11.62 -26.54
N ALA A 614 -3.83 -11.24 -26.19
CA ALA A 614 -4.85 -12.12 -25.68
C ALA A 614 -5.24 -13.24 -26.65
N ALA A 615 -5.51 -12.91 -27.92
CA ALA A 615 -5.84 -13.89 -28.95
C ALA A 615 -4.70 -14.90 -29.17
N HIS A 616 -3.44 -14.44 -29.10
CA HIS A 616 -2.27 -15.31 -29.23
C HIS A 616 -2.12 -16.25 -28.02
N VAL A 617 -2.25 -15.71 -26.81
CA VAL A 617 -2.16 -16.46 -25.55
C VAL A 617 -3.25 -17.55 -25.48
N ALA A 618 -4.49 -17.22 -25.85
CA ALA A 618 -5.59 -18.18 -25.93
C ALA A 618 -5.34 -19.30 -26.97
N GLN A 619 -4.79 -18.95 -28.15
CA GLN A 619 -4.45 -19.93 -29.18
C GLN A 619 -3.28 -20.84 -28.78
N ALA A 620 -2.27 -20.30 -28.09
CA ALA A 620 -1.12 -21.06 -27.61
C ALA A 620 -1.54 -22.14 -26.61
N ALA A 621 -2.41 -21.81 -25.65
CA ALA A 621 -2.94 -22.77 -24.69
C ALA A 621 -3.84 -23.85 -25.36
N ALA A 622 -4.59 -23.49 -26.41
CA ALA A 622 -5.39 -24.45 -27.18
C ALA A 622 -4.51 -25.43 -28.00
N GLY A 623 -3.37 -24.97 -28.51
CA GLY A 623 -2.42 -25.75 -29.31
C GLY A 623 -1.34 -26.50 -28.52
N SER A 624 -1.19 -26.24 -27.21
CA SER A 624 -0.10 -26.82 -26.43
C SER A 624 -0.20 -28.34 -26.30
N ARG A 625 0.95 -29.01 -26.54
CA ARG A 625 1.12 -30.44 -26.29
C ARG A 625 1.06 -30.79 -24.81
N VAL A 626 1.45 -29.87 -23.90
CA VAL A 626 1.42 -30.10 -22.44
C VAL A 626 -0.02 -30.07 -21.97
N VAL A 627 -0.76 -29.02 -22.33
CA VAL A 627 -2.19 -28.88 -22.04
C VAL A 627 -2.99 -30.03 -22.65
N GLY A 628 -2.75 -30.36 -23.92
CA GLY A 628 -3.40 -31.50 -24.57
C GLY A 628 -3.16 -32.85 -23.87
N LYS A 629 -1.96 -33.08 -23.32
CA LYS A 629 -1.68 -34.27 -22.51
C LYS A 629 -2.38 -34.25 -21.16
N ALA A 630 -2.49 -33.09 -20.51
CA ALA A 630 -3.20 -32.94 -19.24
C ALA A 630 -4.71 -33.16 -19.42
N ALA A 631 -5.30 -32.55 -20.45
CA ALA A 631 -6.69 -32.74 -20.86
C ALA A 631 -6.99 -34.21 -21.18
N ALA A 632 -6.19 -34.85 -22.04
CA ALA A 632 -6.35 -36.27 -22.36
C ALA A 632 -6.31 -37.16 -21.11
N ARG A 633 -5.45 -36.83 -20.13
CA ARG A 633 -5.39 -37.54 -18.84
C ARG A 633 -6.63 -37.28 -17.97
N LEU A 634 -7.16 -36.07 -17.95
CA LEU A 634 -8.42 -35.75 -17.27
C LEU A 634 -9.54 -36.61 -17.85
N HIS A 635 -9.76 -36.56 -19.17
CA HIS A 635 -10.78 -37.34 -19.86
C HIS A 635 -10.64 -38.84 -19.64
N GLU A 636 -9.44 -39.40 -19.84
CA GLU A 636 -9.18 -40.84 -19.65
C GLU A 636 -9.52 -41.27 -18.21
N ARG A 637 -9.06 -40.52 -17.22
CA ARG A 637 -9.20 -40.90 -15.81
C ARG A 637 -10.61 -40.68 -15.28
N THR A 638 -11.30 -39.65 -15.71
CA THR A 638 -12.71 -39.44 -15.38
C THR A 638 -13.56 -40.55 -15.99
N ALA A 639 -13.36 -40.87 -17.26
CA ALA A 639 -14.09 -41.94 -17.95
C ALA A 639 -13.79 -43.35 -17.39
N ASP A 640 -12.62 -43.58 -16.78
CA ASP A 640 -12.27 -44.84 -16.11
C ASP A 640 -12.90 -44.93 -14.70
N VAL A 641 -12.68 -43.90 -13.87
CA VAL A 641 -13.05 -43.95 -12.45
C VAL A 641 -14.54 -43.68 -12.21
N CYS A 642 -15.18 -42.86 -13.04
CA CYS A 642 -16.57 -42.42 -12.85
C CYS A 642 -17.60 -43.23 -13.64
N ARG A 643 -17.19 -44.15 -14.53
CA ARG A 643 -18.07 -44.91 -15.46
C ARG A 643 -19.27 -45.61 -14.81
N ASN A 644 -19.07 -46.12 -13.59
CA ASN A 644 -20.05 -46.94 -12.87
C ASN A 644 -20.53 -46.27 -11.58
N VAL A 645 -20.51 -44.94 -11.54
CA VAL A 645 -21.08 -44.14 -10.45
C VAL A 645 -22.51 -43.79 -10.85
N PRO A 646 -23.53 -44.24 -10.10
CA PRO A 646 -24.92 -43.89 -10.38
C PRO A 646 -25.15 -42.41 -10.06
N ALA A 647 -25.85 -41.70 -10.96
CA ALA A 647 -26.25 -40.29 -10.80
C ALA A 647 -25.06 -39.34 -10.51
N LEU A 648 -24.30 -39.00 -11.56
CA LEU A 648 -23.19 -38.04 -11.46
C LEU A 648 -23.66 -36.59 -11.20
N GLY A 649 -24.83 -36.19 -11.70
CA GLY A 649 -25.41 -34.86 -11.50
C GLY A 649 -25.37 -34.37 -10.04
N PRO A 650 -26.00 -35.09 -9.08
CA PRO A 650 -25.96 -34.71 -7.66
C PRO A 650 -24.56 -34.69 -7.02
N LEU A 651 -23.57 -35.37 -7.60
CA LEU A 651 -22.20 -35.38 -7.11
C LEU A 651 -21.37 -34.21 -7.66
N PHE A 652 -21.82 -33.60 -8.75
CA PHE A 652 -21.17 -32.49 -9.44
C PHE A 652 -22.23 -31.48 -9.90
N PRO A 653 -22.96 -30.83 -8.96
CA PRO A 653 -24.12 -30.02 -9.28
C PRO A 653 -23.77 -28.77 -10.09
N GLY A 654 -22.52 -28.31 -10.08
CA GLY A 654 -22.15 -27.22 -10.98
C GLY A 654 -22.01 -27.64 -12.44
N CYS A 655 -21.75 -28.93 -12.72
CA CYS A 655 -21.67 -29.46 -14.09
C CYS A 655 -22.94 -30.20 -14.55
N GLU A 656 -23.78 -30.64 -13.63
CA GLU A 656 -24.95 -31.52 -13.85
C GLU A 656 -24.77 -32.60 -14.96
N PRO A 657 -23.67 -33.39 -14.95
CA PRO A 657 -23.31 -34.20 -16.11
C PRO A 657 -24.24 -35.40 -16.31
N ALA A 658 -24.64 -35.61 -17.58
CA ALA A 658 -25.39 -36.80 -17.98
C ALA A 658 -24.55 -38.09 -17.87
N ASP A 659 -23.24 -38.02 -18.11
CA ASP A 659 -22.31 -39.14 -18.02
C ASP A 659 -20.87 -38.70 -17.68
N ALA A 660 -19.94 -39.66 -17.60
CA ALA A 660 -18.55 -39.39 -17.25
C ALA A 660 -17.79 -38.61 -18.33
N THR A 661 -18.25 -38.62 -19.58
CA THR A 661 -17.65 -37.85 -20.68
C THR A 661 -18.05 -36.38 -20.55
N ALA A 662 -19.34 -36.11 -20.37
CA ALA A 662 -19.86 -34.77 -20.13
C ALA A 662 -19.24 -34.13 -18.88
N LEU A 663 -19.01 -34.92 -17.81
CA LEU A 663 -18.30 -34.47 -16.62
C LEU A 663 -16.85 -34.07 -16.92
N ALA A 664 -16.15 -34.84 -17.76
CA ALA A 664 -14.77 -34.53 -18.12
C ALA A 664 -14.69 -33.25 -18.96
N GLU A 665 -15.60 -33.05 -19.90
CA GLU A 665 -15.69 -31.84 -20.74
C GLU A 665 -16.01 -30.60 -19.91
N CYS A 666 -16.94 -30.70 -18.94
CA CYS A 666 -17.22 -29.61 -18.01
C CYS A 666 -15.98 -29.25 -17.17
N ALA A 667 -15.34 -30.26 -16.55
CA ALA A 667 -14.16 -30.03 -15.72
C ALA A 667 -12.96 -29.48 -16.50
N ASP A 668 -12.84 -29.83 -17.80
CA ASP A 668 -11.81 -29.29 -18.69
C ASP A 668 -12.01 -27.79 -18.93
N ARG A 669 -13.24 -27.39 -19.29
CA ARG A 669 -13.64 -25.98 -19.48
C ARG A 669 -13.41 -25.14 -18.23
N LEU A 670 -13.92 -25.58 -17.08
CA LEU A 670 -13.74 -24.90 -15.80
C LEU A 670 -12.26 -24.70 -15.44
N ALA A 671 -11.43 -25.71 -15.68
CA ALA A 671 -10.00 -25.62 -15.39
C ALA A 671 -9.28 -24.61 -16.30
N ARG A 672 -9.71 -24.45 -17.55
CA ARG A 672 -9.15 -23.46 -18.49
C ARG A 672 -9.62 -22.05 -18.19
N CYS A 673 -10.93 -21.87 -18.01
CA CYS A 673 -11.52 -20.57 -17.70
C CYS A 673 -10.90 -19.98 -16.43
N ARG A 674 -10.82 -20.76 -15.34
CA ARG A 674 -10.21 -20.29 -14.08
C ARG A 674 -8.71 -19.98 -14.21
N ALA A 675 -7.96 -20.73 -15.02
CA ALA A 675 -6.56 -20.42 -15.28
C ALA A 675 -6.38 -19.14 -16.12
N CYS A 676 -7.32 -18.88 -17.03
CA CYS A 676 -7.37 -17.65 -17.82
C CYS A 676 -7.70 -16.44 -16.96
N LEU A 677 -8.78 -16.50 -16.16
CA LEU A 677 -9.15 -15.42 -15.23
C LEU A 677 -8.05 -15.16 -14.21
N LEU A 678 -7.34 -16.21 -13.76
CA LEU A 678 -6.22 -16.05 -12.84
C LEU A 678 -5.10 -15.23 -13.50
N LEU A 679 -4.88 -15.41 -14.80
CA LEU A 679 -3.86 -14.67 -15.53
C LEU A 679 -4.31 -13.23 -15.81
N GLY A 680 -5.55 -13.02 -16.26
CA GLY A 680 -6.09 -11.66 -16.40
C GLY A 680 -6.12 -10.90 -15.08
N GLY A 681 -6.32 -11.61 -13.96
CA GLY A 681 -6.16 -11.05 -12.62
C GLY A 681 -4.71 -10.72 -12.28
N ALA A 682 -3.78 -11.66 -12.49
CA ALA A 682 -2.36 -11.49 -12.19
C ALA A 682 -1.67 -10.44 -13.07
N ASP A 683 -2.18 -10.26 -14.28
CA ASP A 683 -1.62 -9.49 -15.36
C ASP A 683 -2.76 -8.75 -16.11
N PRO A 684 -3.24 -7.62 -15.57
CA PRO A 684 -4.36 -6.88 -16.15
C PRO A 684 -4.03 -6.21 -17.50
N GLY A 685 -2.74 -6.10 -17.84
CA GLY A 685 -2.31 -5.67 -19.19
C GLY A 685 -2.58 -6.74 -20.25
N VAL A 686 -2.79 -8.00 -19.86
CA VAL A 686 -3.24 -9.05 -20.77
C VAL A 686 -4.77 -9.14 -20.70
N ALA A 687 -5.45 -8.36 -21.55
CA ALA A 687 -6.91 -8.38 -21.69
C ALA A 687 -7.42 -9.71 -22.30
N LEU A 688 -7.43 -10.80 -21.53
CA LEU A 688 -7.88 -12.11 -21.97
C LEU A 688 -9.40 -12.19 -22.01
N ASP A 689 -9.95 -12.51 -23.19
CA ASP A 689 -11.30 -13.03 -23.33
C ASP A 689 -11.32 -14.49 -22.82
N CYS A 690 -11.67 -14.65 -21.54
CA CYS A 690 -11.74 -15.96 -20.88
C CYS A 690 -13.02 -16.72 -21.21
N ASP A 691 -14.00 -16.06 -21.81
CA ASP A 691 -15.32 -16.59 -22.11
C ASP A 691 -15.30 -17.49 -23.36
N LEU A 692 -14.19 -17.43 -24.10
CA LEU A 692 -13.79 -18.45 -25.07
C LEU A 692 -13.72 -19.87 -24.46
N PHE A 693 -13.59 -19.98 -23.13
CA PHE A 693 -13.47 -21.25 -22.43
C PHE A 693 -14.76 -21.73 -21.73
N ASP A 694 -15.87 -20.99 -21.80
CA ASP A 694 -17.09 -21.29 -21.03
C ASP A 694 -18.43 -21.24 -21.81
N ASP A 695 -19.38 -20.36 -21.47
CA ASP A 695 -20.69 -20.17 -22.11
C ASP A 695 -20.74 -19.02 -23.13
N GLN A 696 -19.62 -18.31 -23.34
CA GLN A 696 -19.46 -17.23 -24.32
C GLN A 696 -20.35 -16.01 -24.06
N LEU A 697 -20.82 -15.84 -22.82
CA LEU A 697 -21.33 -14.56 -22.36
C LEU A 697 -20.14 -13.72 -21.89
N ASP A 698 -20.12 -12.46 -22.30
CA ASP A 698 -19.06 -11.48 -21.96
C ASP A 698 -19.19 -11.07 -20.48
N ASP A 699 -18.69 -11.90 -19.56
CA ASP A 699 -18.69 -11.68 -18.12
C ASP A 699 -17.55 -12.42 -17.40
N ASP A 700 -17.14 -11.97 -16.21
CA ASP A 700 -16.00 -12.58 -15.47
C ASP A 700 -16.35 -13.94 -14.81
N THR A 701 -17.37 -14.64 -15.30
CA THR A 701 -17.80 -15.91 -14.71
C THR A 701 -17.19 -17.11 -15.43
N CYS A 702 -17.25 -18.29 -14.81
CA CYS A 702 -16.89 -19.55 -15.48
C CYS A 702 -18.04 -20.58 -15.43
N PRO A 703 -19.31 -20.22 -15.65
CA PRO A 703 -20.40 -21.16 -15.60
C PRO A 703 -20.25 -22.14 -16.77
N PRO A 704 -20.46 -23.45 -16.54
CA PRO A 704 -20.51 -24.37 -17.65
C PRO A 704 -21.75 -24.05 -18.50
N ALA A 705 -21.57 -23.85 -19.81
CA ALA A 705 -22.67 -23.67 -20.75
C ALA A 705 -23.73 -24.79 -20.55
N ARG A 706 -24.96 -24.39 -20.22
CA ARG A 706 -26.08 -25.29 -19.92
C ARG A 706 -26.58 -26.07 -21.13
#